data_AF-A0A7C5QRR6-F1
#
_entry.id   AF-A0A7C5QRR6-F1
#
_cell.length_a   1.000
_cell.length_b   1.000
_cell.length_c   1.000
_cell.angle_alpha   90.00
_cell.angle_beta   90.00
_cell.angle_gamma   90.00
#
_symmetry.space_group_name_H-M   'P 1'
#
loop_
_entity.id
_entity.type
_entity.pdbx_description
1 polymer ?
#
loop_
_entity_poly.entity_id
_entity_poly.type
_entity_poly.pdbx_seq_one_letter_code
_entity_poly.pdbx_strand_id
1 'polypeptide(L)'
;MKLDACLTFLLACLTVVAPSVYMPFSEYEITVSVLSAEALTPLQTAERSIDLIGAWAKTTLNVYITPSGSDILDAAAKRGVAVWYGSIRSFTNEYGYAYLLSLRYNYVLRQDEADVSIAYVETLGGRVCGLASLRLNVITRAIARATIQVSKSCVGNNAALAYKVTAHEYGHALGLDHASYGADLMYESVNSAELPSTLDVYALAVAYSWLVDSFYRSPSQSAVFLPDSMPYKYLPPVPEMLRVRVIAESELGRKLLHTQDVVYGSLFRYNTTPVIDFGNGSRFVFDGWYVNGVRVSDSASLEYTVSSQVDLVARYFVFYLVQLVRLSNVTENWVRRGQTVSVETPEVVFVSPDERLKFVGWSDGGVEAKRTIVVNLPLTLEARYIRQYLVRVVSEFDVLEGGGWHAEGSKVTVRVVQDKVVVVDGVRYSLDSLNITSAYRVVSDGVYEFNLTGPTTVTARWVKEFHVVVKSSHGESVLFDQWVREGKVVDIDVSPIIVWENRTKAVFSGWQGLAETSPKVSIRATSPIQATAVYEVFYYITVHSTQPVNTRSGWYARGAEIVLDARPAIRYVDEGLRHRFLGWRDVGLDSVQSYRVKHPDDIKAEWVFEALITVQKPFKTYSEWIPLGEKLTVEAEPLVQVEPGRRYVFLRWDGLDGSTRLVVLVDGPKTLNAEYREEVLVELRFVSADGDPVQAIAHILLQDGSVAQLSESTPAWIPVGRQKLSAVYFRDVDVKDVGELSVITPGILEIPVQVRKLTVRVSDLLGIPFAGSRILLENGKTVEAVAELDASGQAVIPQVSFKASKAVLHTQVFTYEFQISPETGLAVVVLPATPFTALSLAVIAVAAVVLLIKHKGPAFRYTAG
;
A
#
# COMPACT_ATOMS: atom_id res chain seq x y z
N MET A 1 -12.03 31.05 81.18
CA MET A 1 -13.42 31.27 81.68
C MET A 1 -13.58 30.34 82.88
N LYS A 2 -13.53 30.90 84.10
CA LYS A 2 -14.66 31.35 84.94
C LYS A 2 -15.27 30.19 85.76
N LEU A 3 -14.89 30.13 87.04
CA LEU A 3 -15.75 30.21 88.27
C LEU A 3 -16.46 28.89 88.60
N ASP A 4 -16.60 28.38 89.85
CA ASP A 4 -16.26 28.79 91.23
C ASP A 4 -15.86 27.50 92.03
N ALA A 5 -15.07 27.45 93.10
CA ALA A 5 -14.86 28.26 94.31
C ALA A 5 -15.81 27.93 95.51
N CYS A 6 -15.27 28.08 96.74
CA CYS A 6 -15.83 27.69 98.07
C CYS A 6 -15.81 26.17 98.42
N LEU A 7 -15.58 25.75 99.67
CA LEU A 7 -15.44 26.51 100.92
C LEU A 7 -14.42 25.88 101.90
N THR A 8 -13.53 26.71 102.46
CA THR A 8 -12.74 26.44 103.68
C THR A 8 -13.22 27.36 104.80
N PHE A 9 -13.59 26.84 105.97
CA PHE A 9 -13.58 27.57 107.25
C PHE A 9 -13.51 26.54 108.40
N LEU A 10 -12.37 26.31 109.07
CA LEU A 10 -11.69 27.11 110.10
C LEU A 10 -12.29 26.88 111.51
N LEU A 11 -11.54 26.16 112.35
CA LEU A 11 -11.46 26.46 113.78
C LEU A 11 -10.01 26.28 114.24
N ALA A 12 -9.40 27.36 114.72
CA ALA A 12 -8.09 27.34 115.34
C ALA A 12 -8.24 27.83 116.78
N CYS A 13 -7.71 27.07 117.74
CA CYS A 13 -7.50 27.53 119.10
C CYS A 13 -6.12 27.05 119.55
N LEU A 14 -5.22 27.99 119.83
CA LEU A 14 -3.95 27.67 120.47
C LEU A 14 -4.21 27.28 121.93
N THR A 15 -3.77 26.09 122.32
CA THR A 15 -3.31 25.85 123.69
C THR A 15 -1.96 25.15 123.63
N VAL A 16 -0.99 25.72 124.35
CA VAL A 16 0.33 25.12 124.54
C VAL A 16 0.17 23.82 125.33
N VAL A 17 0.60 22.70 124.75
CA VAL A 17 0.88 21.48 125.50
C VAL A 17 2.28 20.99 125.16
N ALA A 18 3.00 20.67 126.22
CA ALA A 18 4.37 20.19 126.35
C ALA A 18 4.84 19.17 125.29
N PRO A 19 6.17 18.89 125.20
CA PRO A 19 6.64 17.68 124.54
C PRO A 19 5.90 16.48 125.13
N SER A 20 5.06 15.82 124.33
CA SER A 20 4.53 14.50 124.65
C SER A 20 5.70 13.54 124.59
N VAL A 21 6.38 13.43 125.74
CA VAL A 21 7.35 12.39 126.06
C VAL A 21 6.81 11.08 125.50
N TYR A 22 7.64 10.38 124.73
CA TYR A 22 7.44 8.99 124.36
C TYR A 22 7.43 8.18 125.67
N MET A 23 6.30 8.14 126.37
CA MET A 23 6.06 7.08 127.33
C MET A 23 5.93 5.81 126.50
N PRO A 24 6.74 4.76 126.75
CA PRO A 24 6.43 3.46 126.18
C PRO A 24 5.00 3.12 126.60
N PHE A 25 4.20 2.56 125.68
CA PHE A 25 2.93 1.97 126.06
C PHE A 25 3.22 0.91 127.12
N SER A 26 2.94 1.22 128.39
CA SER A 26 2.96 0.23 129.43
C SER A 26 1.79 -0.69 129.16
N GLU A 27 2.11 -1.87 128.64
CA GLU A 27 1.24 -3.03 128.74
C GLU A 27 1.50 -3.69 130.09
N TYR A 28 0.45 -4.23 130.69
CA TYR A 28 0.59 -5.18 131.79
C TYR A 28 0.09 -6.55 131.34
N GLU A 29 0.71 -7.61 131.85
CA GLU A 29 0.40 -8.98 131.46
C GLU A 29 -0.46 -9.65 132.54
N ILE A 30 -1.58 -10.24 132.12
CA ILE A 30 -2.42 -11.12 132.93
C ILE A 30 -2.20 -12.54 132.40
N THR A 31 -1.94 -13.48 133.30
CA THR A 31 -1.78 -14.90 132.98
C THR A 31 -2.87 -15.70 133.67
N VAL A 32 -3.73 -16.37 132.89
CA VAL A 32 -4.76 -17.28 133.39
C VAL A 32 -4.50 -18.68 132.84
N SER A 33 -4.82 -19.74 133.59
CA SER A 33 -4.46 -21.10 133.23
C SER A 33 -5.49 -22.14 133.68
N VAL A 34 -5.86 -23.04 132.77
CA VAL A 34 -6.73 -24.17 133.09
C VAL A 34 -5.95 -25.35 133.67
N LEU A 35 -6.42 -25.88 134.81
CA LEU A 35 -5.80 -27.01 135.50
C LEU A 35 -6.34 -28.36 135.00
N SER A 36 -5.53 -29.42 135.12
CA SER A 36 -5.96 -30.79 134.89
C SER A 36 -6.97 -31.22 135.96
N ALA A 37 -8.00 -31.98 135.57
CA ALA A 37 -9.07 -32.44 136.45
C ALA A 37 -8.56 -33.10 137.75
N GLU A 38 -9.02 -32.59 138.90
CA GLU A 38 -8.90 -33.28 140.20
C GLU A 38 -10.09 -34.22 140.46
N ALA A 39 -9.87 -35.23 141.30
CA ALA A 39 -10.92 -36.14 141.78
C ALA A 39 -11.73 -35.57 142.96
N LEU A 40 -11.70 -34.25 143.17
CA LEU A 40 -12.47 -33.57 144.22
C LEU A 40 -13.79 -33.04 143.67
N THR A 41 -14.86 -33.19 144.43
CA THR A 41 -16.17 -32.62 144.09
C THR A 41 -16.11 -31.09 144.21
N PRO A 42 -16.33 -30.32 143.13
CA PRO A 42 -16.31 -28.86 143.21
C PRO A 42 -17.45 -28.35 144.10
N LEU A 43 -17.18 -27.28 144.86
CA LEU A 43 -18.19 -26.57 145.63
C LEU A 43 -19.20 -25.92 144.68
N GLN A 44 -20.40 -26.51 144.58
CA GLN A 44 -21.47 -25.94 143.77
C GLN A 44 -22.05 -24.70 144.47
N THR A 45 -21.63 -23.51 144.03
CA THR A 45 -22.34 -22.27 144.34
C THR A 45 -23.66 -22.23 143.59
N ALA A 46 -24.71 -21.70 144.25
CA ALA A 46 -26.02 -21.54 143.62
C ALA A 46 -26.03 -20.42 142.56
N GLU A 47 -25.17 -19.42 142.74
CA GLU A 47 -24.98 -18.30 141.81
C GLU A 47 -23.89 -18.63 140.78
N ARG A 48 -24.28 -18.60 139.51
CA ARG A 48 -23.38 -18.82 138.36
C ARG A 48 -22.96 -17.48 137.80
N SER A 49 -21.66 -17.22 137.82
CA SER A 49 -21.03 -16.02 137.29
C SER A 49 -19.80 -16.38 136.46
N ILE A 50 -19.34 -15.44 135.65
CA ILE A 50 -18.04 -15.50 134.97
C ILE A 50 -17.41 -14.11 135.04
N ASP A 51 -16.13 -14.06 135.39
CA ASP A 51 -15.41 -12.79 135.50
C ASP A 51 -14.91 -12.33 134.11
N LEU A 52 -14.57 -11.04 133.97
CA LEU A 52 -14.11 -10.44 132.72
C LEU A 52 -12.70 -9.85 132.85
N ILE A 53 -11.79 -10.33 132.00
CA ILE A 53 -10.41 -9.81 131.89
C ILE A 53 -10.40 -8.49 131.10
N GLY A 54 -11.19 -8.41 130.02
CA GLY A 54 -11.21 -7.23 129.14
C GLY A 54 -11.96 -7.47 127.82
N ALA A 55 -11.65 -6.66 126.81
CA ALA A 55 -12.15 -6.86 125.45
C ALA A 55 -11.14 -6.30 124.42
N TRP A 56 -11.23 -6.77 123.17
CA TRP A 56 -10.51 -6.17 122.04
C TRP A 56 -11.21 -4.89 121.57
N ALA A 57 -10.44 -3.86 121.21
CA ALA A 57 -10.94 -2.63 120.59
C ALA A 57 -11.13 -2.74 119.06
N LYS A 58 -11.40 -3.97 118.57
CA LYS A 58 -11.57 -4.30 117.15
C LYS A 58 -12.42 -5.57 116.98
N THR A 59 -12.97 -5.75 115.79
CA THR A 59 -13.89 -6.85 115.47
C THR A 59 -13.23 -8.06 114.80
N THR A 60 -12.16 -7.87 114.04
CA THR A 60 -11.46 -8.96 113.35
C THR A 60 -10.15 -9.28 114.05
N LEU A 61 -9.97 -10.54 114.46
CA LEU A 61 -8.74 -11.05 115.07
C LEU A 61 -7.93 -11.89 114.07
N ASN A 62 -6.67 -11.53 113.88
CA ASN A 62 -5.72 -12.37 113.17
C ASN A 62 -5.22 -13.48 114.11
N VAL A 63 -5.49 -14.73 113.76
CA VAL A 63 -5.10 -15.90 114.55
C VAL A 63 -3.96 -16.62 113.83
N TYR A 64 -2.85 -16.84 114.55
CA TYR A 64 -1.77 -17.70 114.09
C TYR A 64 -1.69 -18.94 114.97
N ILE A 65 -1.67 -20.12 114.33
CA ILE A 65 -1.45 -21.39 115.02
C ILE A 65 -0.07 -21.88 114.59
N THR A 66 0.87 -21.94 115.54
CA THR A 66 2.19 -22.55 115.32
C THR A 66 1.98 -24.04 115.03
N PRO A 67 2.42 -24.58 113.87
CA PRO A 67 2.22 -25.97 113.53
C PRO A 67 2.77 -26.90 114.62
N SER A 68 1.91 -27.76 115.18
CA SER A 68 2.28 -28.66 116.29
C SER A 68 3.13 -29.86 115.87
N GLY A 69 3.19 -30.13 114.55
CA GLY A 69 3.66 -31.39 113.98
C GLY A 69 2.59 -32.47 113.90
N SER A 70 1.32 -32.15 114.18
CA SER A 70 0.21 -33.10 114.22
C SER A 70 -1.08 -32.47 113.65
N ASP A 71 -1.52 -32.93 112.48
CA ASP A 71 -2.73 -32.43 111.81
C ASP A 71 -3.98 -32.49 112.70
N ILE A 72 -4.09 -33.51 113.56
CA ILE A 72 -5.22 -33.67 114.47
C ILE A 72 -5.22 -32.66 115.62
N LEU A 73 -4.04 -32.19 116.05
CA LEU A 73 -3.92 -31.12 117.06
C LEU A 73 -4.10 -29.75 116.40
N ASP A 74 -3.53 -29.52 115.21
CA ASP A 74 -3.73 -28.27 114.47
C ASP A 74 -5.20 -28.09 114.07
N ALA A 75 -5.90 -29.16 113.69
CA ALA A 75 -7.34 -29.17 113.47
C ALA A 75 -8.15 -29.03 114.77
N ALA A 76 -7.65 -29.53 115.91
CA ALA A 76 -8.28 -29.30 117.21
C ALA A 76 -8.21 -27.83 117.62
N ALA A 77 -7.04 -27.19 117.47
CA ALA A 77 -6.86 -25.76 117.71
C ALA A 77 -7.75 -24.91 116.79
N LYS A 78 -7.79 -25.23 115.48
CA LYS A 78 -8.68 -24.54 114.52
C LYS A 78 -10.15 -24.66 114.88
N ARG A 79 -10.59 -25.81 115.42
CA ARG A 79 -11.96 -25.98 115.94
C ARG A 79 -12.18 -25.21 117.24
N GLY A 80 -11.19 -25.15 118.13
CA GLY A 80 -11.25 -24.39 119.39
C GLY A 80 -11.42 -22.89 119.17
N VAL A 81 -10.84 -22.35 118.09
CA VAL A 81 -11.11 -20.98 117.62
C VAL A 81 -12.52 -20.89 116.99
N ALA A 82 -12.83 -21.77 116.03
CA ALA A 82 -14.05 -21.66 115.23
C ALA A 82 -15.35 -21.88 116.01
N VAL A 83 -15.34 -22.67 117.10
CA VAL A 83 -16.52 -22.92 117.92
C VAL A 83 -17.10 -21.61 118.47
N TRP A 84 -16.27 -20.68 118.96
CA TRP A 84 -16.73 -19.40 119.50
C TRP A 84 -17.57 -18.61 118.49
N TYR A 85 -17.08 -18.45 117.26
CA TYR A 85 -17.79 -17.70 116.22
C TYR A 85 -19.05 -18.43 115.72
N GLY A 86 -19.05 -19.77 115.73
CA GLY A 86 -20.24 -20.57 115.46
C GLY A 86 -21.28 -20.48 116.57
N SER A 87 -20.86 -20.49 117.84
CA SER A 87 -21.70 -20.35 119.03
C SER A 87 -22.24 -18.93 119.17
N ILE A 88 -21.48 -17.90 118.78
CA ILE A 88 -21.96 -16.52 118.61
C ILE A 88 -23.09 -16.47 117.58
N ARG A 89 -22.96 -17.12 116.40
CA ARG A 89 -24.05 -17.20 115.43
C ARG A 89 -25.29 -17.91 115.99
N SER A 90 -25.09 -18.99 116.73
CA SER A 90 -26.15 -19.73 117.41
C SER A 90 -26.89 -18.85 118.45
N PHE A 91 -26.13 -18.23 119.34
CA PHE A 91 -26.62 -17.32 120.38
C PHE A 91 -27.37 -16.12 119.81
N THR A 92 -26.78 -15.44 118.82
CA THR A 92 -27.37 -14.22 118.26
C THR A 92 -28.65 -14.48 117.47
N ASN A 93 -28.73 -15.63 116.80
CA ASN A 93 -29.95 -16.09 116.14
C ASN A 93 -31.10 -16.38 117.12
N GLU A 94 -30.81 -16.71 118.38
CA GLU A 94 -31.82 -17.03 119.39
C GLU A 94 -32.13 -15.88 120.37
N TYR A 95 -31.11 -15.12 120.79
CA TYR A 95 -31.19 -14.13 121.88
C TYR A 95 -30.95 -12.68 121.43
N GLY A 96 -30.64 -12.42 120.15
CA GLY A 96 -30.39 -11.06 119.65
C GLY A 96 -28.91 -10.67 119.61
N TYR A 97 -28.51 -9.53 120.16
CA TYR A 97 -27.10 -9.10 120.23
C TYR A 97 -26.33 -9.17 118.89
N ALA A 98 -27.01 -8.87 117.78
CA ALA A 98 -26.49 -9.07 116.42
C ALA A 98 -25.18 -8.33 116.11
N TYR A 99 -24.79 -7.34 116.92
CA TYR A 99 -23.47 -6.70 116.84
C TYR A 99 -22.31 -7.69 117.03
N LEU A 100 -22.50 -8.79 117.79
CA LEU A 100 -21.50 -9.85 117.93
C LEU A 100 -21.21 -10.57 116.61
N LEU A 101 -22.12 -10.54 115.62
CA LEU A 101 -21.86 -11.07 114.27
C LEU A 101 -20.81 -10.26 113.49
N SER A 102 -20.44 -9.07 113.97
CA SER A 102 -19.28 -8.34 113.45
C SER A 102 -17.95 -8.97 113.86
N LEU A 103 -17.92 -9.74 114.96
CA LEU A 103 -16.72 -10.44 115.41
C LEU A 103 -16.33 -11.52 114.39
N ARG A 104 -15.09 -11.44 113.92
CA ARG A 104 -14.52 -12.33 112.90
C ARG A 104 -13.11 -12.74 113.30
N TYR A 105 -12.62 -13.80 112.67
CA TYR A 105 -11.22 -14.19 112.72
C TYR A 105 -10.71 -14.46 111.31
N ASN A 106 -9.41 -14.23 111.10
CA ASN A 106 -8.68 -14.66 109.92
C ASN A 106 -7.51 -15.54 110.37
N TYR A 107 -7.25 -16.65 109.68
CA TYR A 107 -5.97 -17.34 109.85
C TYR A 107 -4.90 -16.62 109.04
N VAL A 108 -3.87 -16.13 109.73
CA VAL A 108 -2.68 -15.52 109.11
C VAL A 108 -1.54 -16.55 109.01
N LEU A 109 -0.65 -16.36 108.05
CA LEU A 109 0.46 -17.29 107.81
C LEU A 109 1.73 -16.95 108.60
N ARG A 110 1.77 -15.80 109.31
CA ARG A 110 2.93 -15.32 110.04
C ARG A 110 2.55 -14.86 111.45
N GLN A 111 3.40 -15.13 112.44
CA GLN A 111 3.11 -14.82 113.85
C GLN A 111 3.20 -13.32 114.18
N ASP A 112 3.96 -12.53 113.40
CA ASP A 112 4.07 -11.08 113.56
C ASP A 112 2.76 -10.34 113.17
N GLU A 113 1.96 -10.93 112.28
CA GLU A 113 0.64 -10.44 111.87
C GLU A 113 -0.48 -10.81 112.87
N ALA A 114 -0.18 -11.60 113.91
CA ALA A 114 -1.15 -12.22 114.78
C ALA A 114 -1.50 -11.39 116.02
N ASP A 115 -2.80 -11.39 116.33
CA ASP A 115 -3.40 -10.85 117.55
C ASP A 115 -3.46 -11.91 118.64
N VAL A 116 -3.86 -13.12 118.24
CA VAL A 116 -3.84 -14.32 119.07
C VAL A 116 -2.88 -15.32 118.44
N SER A 117 -1.84 -15.70 119.18
CA SER A 117 -0.93 -16.78 118.77
C SER A 117 -1.12 -18.01 119.65
N ILE A 118 -1.30 -19.17 119.02
CA ILE A 118 -1.58 -20.46 119.68
C ILE A 118 -0.43 -21.42 119.39
N ALA A 119 0.15 -22.01 120.43
CA ALA A 119 1.24 -22.98 120.29
C ALA A 119 1.09 -24.18 121.24
N TYR A 120 1.49 -25.36 120.79
CA TYR A 120 1.60 -26.54 121.65
C TYR A 120 3.02 -26.63 122.22
N VAL A 121 3.13 -26.60 123.56
CA VAL A 121 4.41 -26.68 124.29
C VAL A 121 4.54 -28.01 125.03
N GLU A 122 5.75 -28.52 125.21
CA GLU A 122 5.96 -29.85 125.80
C GLU A 122 5.39 -29.97 127.22
N THR A 123 5.61 -28.97 128.08
CA THR A 123 5.00 -28.87 129.41
C THR A 123 4.87 -27.41 129.87
N LEU A 124 3.84 -27.12 130.67
CA LEU A 124 3.64 -25.83 131.35
C LEU A 124 4.03 -25.89 132.85
N GLY A 125 4.42 -27.07 133.35
CA GLY A 125 4.71 -27.30 134.76
C GLY A 125 3.45 -27.50 135.62
N GLY A 126 3.63 -28.14 136.78
CA GLY A 126 2.55 -28.45 137.70
C GLY A 126 1.43 -29.28 137.05
N ARG A 127 0.18 -28.82 137.23
CA ARG A 127 -1.03 -29.45 136.66
C ARG A 127 -1.65 -28.60 135.55
N VAL A 128 -0.88 -27.73 134.91
CA VAL A 128 -1.41 -26.78 133.93
C VAL A 128 -1.59 -27.45 132.56
N CYS A 129 -2.81 -27.40 132.03
CA CYS A 129 -3.16 -27.94 130.71
C CYS A 129 -3.11 -26.89 129.61
N GLY A 130 -3.46 -25.65 129.93
CA GLY A 130 -3.37 -24.49 129.05
C GLY A 130 -2.98 -23.24 129.84
N LEU A 131 -2.46 -22.24 129.12
CA LEU A 131 -2.06 -20.94 129.68
C LEU A 131 -2.33 -19.85 128.64
N ALA A 132 -3.13 -18.86 129.01
CA ALA A 132 -3.38 -17.65 128.25
C ALA A 132 -2.65 -16.46 128.90
N SER A 133 -1.62 -15.95 128.22
CA SER A 133 -0.97 -14.67 128.51
C SER A 133 -1.66 -13.56 127.70
N LEU A 134 -2.39 -12.67 128.36
CA LEU A 134 -2.99 -11.48 127.76
C LEU A 134 -2.19 -10.23 128.13
N ARG A 135 -1.87 -9.40 127.14
CA ARG A 135 -1.33 -8.06 127.35
C ARG A 135 -2.41 -7.02 127.16
N LEU A 136 -2.63 -6.21 128.19
CA LEU A 136 -3.63 -5.16 128.20
C LEU A 136 -2.95 -3.80 128.27
N ASN A 137 -3.50 -2.84 127.52
CA ASN A 137 -3.08 -1.45 127.54
C ASN A 137 -3.46 -0.81 128.89
N VAL A 138 -2.48 -0.29 129.65
CA VAL A 138 -2.70 0.28 130.99
C VAL A 138 -3.74 1.41 131.03
N ILE A 139 -3.87 2.19 129.94
CA ILE A 139 -4.80 3.33 129.89
C ILE A 139 -6.20 2.89 129.46
N THR A 140 -6.32 2.19 128.33
CA THR A 140 -7.64 1.91 127.72
C THR A 140 -8.33 0.69 128.30
N ARG A 141 -7.61 -0.26 128.91
CA ARG A 141 -8.24 -1.52 129.33
C ARG A 141 -8.29 -2.56 128.20
N ALA A 142 -7.88 -2.18 126.98
CA ALA A 142 -8.05 -3.01 125.80
C ALA A 142 -6.99 -4.11 125.73
N ILE A 143 -7.42 -5.31 125.31
CA ILE A 143 -6.51 -6.40 124.95
C ILE A 143 -5.73 -5.96 123.70
N ALA A 144 -4.40 -6.06 123.77
CA ALA A 144 -3.47 -5.69 122.70
C ALA A 144 -2.81 -6.92 122.04
N ARG A 145 -2.60 -7.99 122.82
CA ARG A 145 -2.05 -9.27 122.34
C ARG A 145 -2.49 -10.42 123.27
N ALA A 146 -2.76 -11.59 122.70
CA ALA A 146 -2.96 -12.82 123.47
C ALA A 146 -2.02 -13.94 122.96
N THR A 147 -1.42 -14.67 123.90
CA THR A 147 -0.60 -15.86 123.62
C THR A 147 -1.19 -17.03 124.37
N ILE A 148 -1.59 -18.06 123.64
CA ILE A 148 -2.12 -19.32 124.18
C ILE A 148 -1.05 -20.39 124.04
N GLN A 149 -0.73 -21.04 125.15
CA GLN A 149 0.10 -22.24 125.17
C GLN A 149 -0.72 -23.44 125.65
N VAL A 150 -0.67 -24.55 124.92
CA VAL A 150 -1.35 -25.80 125.28
C VAL A 150 -0.31 -26.86 125.62
N SER A 151 -0.41 -27.45 126.82
CA SER A 151 0.55 -28.43 127.32
C SER A 151 0.35 -29.81 126.69
N LYS A 152 1.32 -30.26 125.88
CA LYS A 152 1.36 -31.63 125.35
C LYS A 152 1.45 -32.68 126.47
N SER A 153 2.13 -32.40 127.59
CA SER A 153 2.15 -33.30 128.75
C SER A 153 0.78 -33.50 129.40
N CYS A 154 -0.17 -32.56 129.24
CA CYS A 154 -1.57 -32.77 129.62
C CYS A 154 -2.39 -33.39 128.50
N VAL A 155 -2.43 -32.78 127.30
CA VAL A 155 -3.40 -33.16 126.26
C VAL A 155 -2.97 -34.37 125.42
N GLY A 156 -1.67 -34.69 125.39
CA GLY A 156 -1.10 -35.74 124.56
C GLY A 156 -1.52 -35.62 123.09
N ASN A 157 -1.95 -36.73 122.50
CA ASN A 157 -2.55 -36.78 121.16
C ASN A 157 -4.09 -36.76 121.18
N ASN A 158 -4.72 -36.46 122.33
CA ASN A 158 -6.19 -36.46 122.44
C ASN A 158 -6.76 -35.19 121.80
N ALA A 159 -7.15 -35.28 120.53
CA ALA A 159 -7.69 -34.15 119.76
C ALA A 159 -9.00 -33.57 120.33
N ALA A 160 -9.76 -34.29 121.15
CA ALA A 160 -10.95 -33.76 121.84
C ALA A 160 -10.57 -32.93 123.07
N LEU A 161 -9.61 -33.42 123.87
CA LEU A 161 -9.05 -32.68 125.00
C LEU A 161 -8.25 -31.45 124.55
N ALA A 162 -7.44 -31.58 123.50
CA ALA A 162 -6.71 -30.47 122.90
C ALA A 162 -7.64 -29.40 122.32
N TYR A 163 -8.77 -29.81 121.71
CA TYR A 163 -9.82 -28.90 121.26
C TYR A 163 -10.44 -28.16 122.44
N LYS A 164 -10.82 -28.89 123.51
CA LYS A 164 -11.45 -28.33 124.71
C LYS A 164 -10.56 -27.30 125.41
N VAL A 165 -9.30 -27.66 125.66
CA VAL A 165 -8.31 -26.73 126.23
C VAL A 165 -8.13 -25.52 125.32
N THR A 166 -7.95 -25.71 124.00
CA THR A 166 -7.81 -24.54 123.10
C THR A 166 -9.08 -23.68 123.07
N ALA A 167 -10.27 -24.27 123.17
CA ALA A 167 -11.52 -23.52 123.23
C ALA A 167 -11.61 -22.68 124.53
N HIS A 168 -11.29 -23.26 125.68
CA HIS A 168 -11.19 -22.56 126.96
C HIS A 168 -10.18 -21.40 126.90
N GLU A 169 -8.93 -21.67 126.52
CA GLU A 169 -7.88 -20.64 126.43
C GLU A 169 -8.20 -19.56 125.38
N TYR A 170 -8.96 -19.89 124.33
CA TYR A 170 -9.45 -18.89 123.38
C TYR A 170 -10.58 -18.03 123.95
N GLY A 171 -11.37 -18.54 124.89
CA GLY A 171 -12.30 -17.73 125.68
C GLY A 171 -11.56 -16.67 126.50
N HIS A 172 -10.43 -17.03 127.12
CA HIS A 172 -9.53 -16.05 127.74
C HIS A 172 -9.01 -15.04 126.72
N ALA A 173 -8.53 -15.48 125.56
CA ALA A 173 -8.07 -14.56 124.50
C ALA A 173 -9.19 -13.66 123.94
N LEU A 174 -10.46 -14.02 124.08
CA LEU A 174 -11.61 -13.15 123.79
C LEU A 174 -11.96 -12.19 124.94
N GLY A 175 -11.43 -12.41 126.14
CA GLY A 175 -11.54 -11.50 127.29
C GLY A 175 -12.32 -12.02 128.50
N LEU A 176 -12.70 -13.30 128.50
CA LEU A 176 -13.36 -13.97 129.63
C LEU A 176 -12.33 -14.42 130.68
N ASP A 177 -12.68 -14.40 131.95
CA ASP A 177 -11.95 -15.08 133.03
C ASP A 177 -12.67 -16.39 133.41
N HIS A 178 -12.33 -17.02 134.53
CA HIS A 178 -12.97 -18.25 134.95
C HIS A 178 -14.45 -18.09 135.33
N ALA A 179 -15.26 -19.09 134.98
CA ALA A 179 -16.64 -19.23 135.42
C ALA A 179 -16.71 -19.90 136.81
N SER A 180 -17.68 -19.52 137.65
CA SER A 180 -17.90 -20.14 138.97
C SER A 180 -18.55 -21.52 138.90
N TYR A 181 -19.06 -21.93 137.72
CA TYR A 181 -19.82 -23.15 137.55
C TYR A 181 -18.95 -24.30 137.01
N GLY A 182 -18.78 -25.36 137.81
CA GLY A 182 -17.91 -26.51 137.52
C GLY A 182 -18.17 -27.30 136.22
N ALA A 183 -19.27 -27.01 135.50
CA ALA A 183 -19.61 -27.61 134.21
C ALA A 183 -19.78 -26.57 133.08
N ASP A 184 -19.13 -25.41 133.23
CA ASP A 184 -19.01 -24.39 132.18
C ASP A 184 -17.67 -24.53 131.43
N LEU A 185 -17.62 -24.16 130.14
CA LEU A 185 -16.38 -24.30 129.36
C LEU A 185 -15.24 -23.49 129.99
N MET A 186 -15.53 -22.35 130.60
CA MET A 186 -14.57 -21.45 131.23
C MET A 186 -14.29 -21.77 132.71
N TYR A 187 -14.67 -22.95 133.23
CA TYR A 187 -14.31 -23.35 134.59
C TYR A 187 -12.78 -23.57 134.77
N GLU A 188 -12.23 -23.21 135.94
CA GLU A 188 -10.79 -23.20 136.28
C GLU A 188 -10.04 -24.54 136.09
N SER A 189 -10.77 -25.64 135.94
CA SER A 189 -10.23 -26.98 135.73
C SER A 189 -10.96 -27.68 134.58
N VAL A 190 -10.21 -28.44 133.78
CA VAL A 190 -10.72 -29.23 132.66
C VAL A 190 -11.89 -30.12 133.12
N ASN A 191 -13.06 -29.90 132.52
CA ASN A 191 -14.30 -30.59 132.89
C ASN A 191 -14.97 -31.29 131.70
N SER A 192 -16.28 -31.58 131.81
CA SER A 192 -17.07 -32.26 130.78
C SER A 192 -17.61 -31.35 129.67
N ALA A 193 -17.56 -30.01 129.80
CA ALA A 193 -18.06 -29.10 128.78
C ALA A 193 -17.22 -29.19 127.48
N GLU A 194 -17.85 -29.00 126.32
CA GLU A 194 -17.20 -29.04 125.00
C GLU A 194 -17.58 -27.85 124.11
N LEU A 195 -18.46 -26.98 124.59
CA LEU A 195 -19.06 -25.87 123.84
C LEU A 195 -19.20 -24.67 124.78
N PRO A 196 -19.02 -23.44 124.27
CA PRO A 196 -19.40 -22.24 125.00
C PRO A 196 -20.86 -22.31 125.47
N SER A 197 -21.10 -21.88 126.69
CA SER A 197 -22.43 -21.77 127.28
C SER A 197 -23.10 -20.43 126.91
N THR A 198 -24.40 -20.31 127.22
CA THR A 198 -25.08 -19.02 127.22
C THR A 198 -24.45 -18.02 128.19
N LEU A 199 -23.84 -18.47 129.30
CA LEU A 199 -23.11 -17.60 130.23
C LEU A 199 -21.86 -17.03 129.53
N ASP A 200 -21.07 -17.89 128.87
CA ASP A 200 -19.86 -17.49 128.13
C ASP A 200 -20.16 -16.44 127.05
N VAL A 201 -21.13 -16.72 126.17
CA VAL A 201 -21.40 -15.84 125.02
C VAL A 201 -22.20 -14.61 125.45
N TYR A 202 -22.98 -14.66 126.53
CA TYR A 202 -23.55 -13.46 127.14
C TYR A 202 -22.48 -12.59 127.82
N ALA A 203 -21.47 -13.18 128.45
CA ALA A 203 -20.33 -12.43 128.98
C ALA A 203 -19.54 -11.75 127.86
N LEU A 204 -19.38 -12.38 126.69
CA LEU A 204 -18.90 -11.70 125.48
C LEU A 204 -19.87 -10.58 125.02
N ALA A 205 -21.19 -10.77 125.09
CA ALA A 205 -22.14 -9.69 124.79
C ALA A 205 -21.94 -8.47 125.72
N VAL A 206 -21.67 -8.70 127.01
CA VAL A 206 -21.35 -7.63 127.97
C VAL A 206 -19.99 -6.99 127.66
N ALA A 207 -18.93 -7.79 127.47
CA ALA A 207 -17.57 -7.28 127.21
C ALA A 207 -17.47 -6.48 125.89
N TYR A 208 -18.21 -6.91 124.86
CA TYR A 208 -18.27 -6.28 123.54
C TYR A 208 -19.49 -5.39 123.33
N SER A 209 -20.18 -4.99 124.40
CA SER A 209 -21.34 -4.08 124.35
C SER A 209 -21.02 -2.73 123.68
N TRP A 210 -19.76 -2.31 123.68
CA TRP A 210 -19.25 -1.15 122.95
C TRP A 210 -19.45 -1.24 121.42
N LEU A 211 -19.65 -2.43 120.85
CA LEU A 211 -19.95 -2.60 119.42
C LEU A 211 -21.33 -2.04 119.02
N VAL A 212 -22.23 -1.76 119.98
CA VAL A 212 -23.53 -1.13 119.72
C VAL A 212 -23.37 0.31 119.20
N ASP A 213 -22.40 1.06 119.72
CA ASP A 213 -22.12 2.44 119.32
C ASP A 213 -20.74 2.64 118.68
N SER A 214 -19.96 1.55 118.56
CA SER A 214 -18.60 1.50 118.00
C SER A 214 -17.56 2.36 118.74
N PHE A 215 -17.85 2.81 119.97
CA PHE A 215 -16.91 3.55 120.81
C PHE A 215 -16.38 2.66 121.93
N TYR A 216 -15.14 2.18 121.82
CA TYR A 216 -14.56 1.24 122.78
C TYR A 216 -14.62 1.74 124.22
N ARG A 217 -15.12 0.89 125.12
CA ARG A 217 -15.16 1.07 126.57
C ARG A 217 -14.69 -0.24 127.20
N SER A 218 -13.81 -0.17 128.20
CA SER A 218 -13.51 -1.32 129.06
C SER A 218 -14.81 -1.86 129.67
N PRO A 219 -14.96 -3.19 129.86
CA PRO A 219 -16.13 -3.75 130.53
C PRO A 219 -16.38 -3.07 131.88
N SER A 220 -17.64 -2.72 132.16
CA SER A 220 -18.05 -1.97 133.36
C SER A 220 -18.36 -2.87 134.56
N GLN A 221 -18.46 -4.16 134.34
CA GLN A 221 -18.69 -5.20 135.35
C GLN A 221 -17.46 -6.11 135.36
N SER A 222 -16.96 -6.46 136.55
CA SER A 222 -15.89 -7.45 136.70
C SER A 222 -16.41 -8.88 136.72
N ALA A 223 -17.67 -9.08 137.13
CA ALA A 223 -18.38 -10.35 137.20
C ALA A 223 -19.71 -10.24 136.43
N VAL A 224 -20.01 -11.20 135.56
CA VAL A 224 -21.24 -11.27 134.76
C VAL A 224 -22.10 -12.44 135.22
N PHE A 225 -23.40 -12.19 135.38
CA PHE A 225 -24.42 -13.18 135.68
C PHE A 225 -25.40 -13.29 134.50
N LEU A 226 -25.96 -14.48 134.28
CA LEU A 226 -27.06 -14.65 133.32
C LEU A 226 -28.32 -13.91 133.82
N PRO A 227 -29.03 -13.15 132.96
CA PRO A 227 -30.36 -12.62 133.29
C PRO A 227 -31.37 -13.76 133.49
N ASP A 228 -32.38 -13.55 134.34
CA ASP A 228 -33.46 -14.53 134.60
C ASP A 228 -34.14 -15.05 133.32
N SER A 229 -34.16 -14.25 132.25
CA SER A 229 -34.74 -14.60 130.94
C SER A 229 -33.86 -15.52 130.09
N MET A 230 -32.63 -15.83 130.49
CA MET A 230 -31.66 -16.58 129.70
C MET A 230 -31.21 -17.86 130.42
N PRO A 231 -31.76 -19.04 130.07
CA PRO A 231 -31.37 -20.29 130.71
C PRO A 231 -29.93 -20.65 130.38
N TYR A 232 -29.22 -21.21 131.36
CA TYR A 232 -27.91 -21.81 131.14
C TYR A 232 -28.02 -23.04 130.22
N LYS A 233 -27.31 -23.02 129.09
CA LYS A 233 -27.19 -24.14 128.15
C LYS A 233 -25.95 -24.01 127.27
N TYR A 234 -25.52 -25.12 126.68
CA TYR A 234 -24.46 -25.12 125.66
C TYR A 234 -24.98 -24.62 124.31
N LEU A 235 -24.14 -23.92 123.55
CA LEU A 235 -24.46 -23.32 122.26
C LEU A 235 -23.81 -24.09 121.09
N PRO A 236 -24.56 -24.90 120.32
CA PRO A 236 -24.01 -25.63 119.17
C PRO A 236 -23.70 -24.68 117.99
N PRO A 237 -22.53 -24.80 117.34
CA PRO A 237 -22.08 -23.82 116.35
C PRO A 237 -22.77 -23.93 114.97
N VAL A 238 -23.09 -22.78 114.36
CA VAL A 238 -23.72 -22.69 113.01
C VAL A 238 -22.67 -22.28 111.94
N PRO A 239 -22.65 -22.90 110.73
CA PRO A 239 -21.74 -22.53 109.64
C PRO A 239 -22.21 -21.31 108.80
N GLU A 240 -21.32 -20.74 107.97
CA GLU A 240 -21.60 -19.61 107.06
C GLU A 240 -21.98 -20.09 105.64
N MET A 241 -22.94 -19.42 105.00
CA MET A 241 -23.52 -19.78 103.70
C MET A 241 -23.34 -18.66 102.65
N LEU A 242 -23.03 -19.02 101.40
CA LEU A 242 -22.73 -18.14 100.28
C LEU A 242 -23.52 -18.52 99.01
N ARG A 243 -23.92 -17.52 98.21
CA ARG A 243 -24.72 -17.69 97.00
C ARG A 243 -23.89 -17.82 95.73
N VAL A 244 -24.16 -18.84 94.93
CA VAL A 244 -23.61 -19.07 93.58
C VAL A 244 -24.72 -18.93 92.55
N ARG A 245 -24.46 -18.22 91.44
CA ARG A 245 -25.34 -18.19 90.25
C ARG A 245 -24.59 -18.70 89.03
N VAL A 246 -25.27 -19.48 88.19
CA VAL A 246 -24.71 -20.00 86.92
C VAL A 246 -25.46 -19.37 85.75
N ILE A 247 -24.75 -18.74 84.82
CA ILE A 247 -25.32 -17.94 83.72
C ILE A 247 -24.72 -18.41 82.40
N ALA A 248 -25.55 -18.66 81.38
CA ALA A 248 -25.08 -18.75 80.00
C ALA A 248 -25.03 -17.35 79.37
N GLU A 249 -23.96 -17.04 78.66
CA GLU A 249 -23.77 -15.80 77.91
C GLU A 249 -23.36 -16.11 76.46
N SER A 250 -23.98 -15.44 75.50
CA SER A 250 -23.50 -15.40 74.11
C SER A 250 -23.71 -14.01 73.51
N GLU A 251 -23.28 -13.84 72.27
CA GLU A 251 -23.50 -12.62 71.46
C GLU A 251 -24.99 -12.30 71.24
N LEU A 252 -25.91 -13.21 71.60
CA LEU A 252 -27.37 -13.00 71.55
C LEU A 252 -27.99 -12.63 72.92
N GLY A 253 -27.23 -12.70 74.02
CA GLY A 253 -27.70 -12.29 75.35
C GLY A 253 -27.25 -13.21 76.49
N ARG A 254 -27.83 -12.97 77.68
CA ARG A 254 -27.57 -13.73 78.92
C ARG A 254 -28.82 -14.49 79.38
N LYS A 255 -28.62 -15.68 79.96
CA LYS A 255 -29.68 -16.49 80.57
C LYS A 255 -29.18 -17.11 81.88
N LEU A 256 -29.87 -16.84 82.98
CA LEU A 256 -29.64 -17.55 84.25
C LEU A 256 -30.02 -19.03 84.08
N LEU A 257 -29.11 -19.93 84.41
CA LEU A 257 -29.30 -21.38 84.34
C LEU A 257 -29.57 -22.00 85.71
N HIS A 258 -28.88 -21.54 86.75
CA HIS A 258 -28.94 -22.14 88.07
C HIS A 258 -28.62 -21.13 89.19
N THR A 259 -29.05 -21.40 90.41
CA THR A 259 -28.71 -20.64 91.62
C THR A 259 -28.75 -21.58 92.82
N GLN A 260 -27.72 -21.53 93.67
CA GLN A 260 -27.58 -22.38 94.84
C GLN A 260 -26.85 -21.64 95.96
N ASP A 261 -27.32 -21.81 97.21
CA ASP A 261 -26.60 -21.37 98.40
C ASP A 261 -25.78 -22.56 98.95
N VAL A 262 -24.49 -22.36 99.22
CA VAL A 262 -23.51 -23.39 99.61
C VAL A 262 -22.66 -22.93 100.80
N VAL A 263 -22.02 -23.86 101.51
CA VAL A 263 -21.19 -23.53 102.68
C VAL A 263 -19.90 -22.79 102.26
N TYR A 264 -19.45 -21.82 103.05
CA TYR A 264 -18.16 -21.15 102.85
C TYR A 264 -17.01 -22.16 102.70
N GLY A 265 -16.17 -21.98 101.67
CA GLY A 265 -15.02 -22.84 101.38
C GLY A 265 -15.37 -24.16 100.69
N SER A 266 -16.64 -24.44 100.39
CA SER A 266 -17.04 -25.65 99.67
C SER A 266 -16.72 -25.61 98.17
N LEU A 267 -16.57 -26.78 97.56
CA LEU A 267 -16.32 -26.95 96.13
C LEU A 267 -17.66 -27.07 95.38
N PHE A 268 -17.98 -26.08 94.55
CA PHE A 268 -19.11 -26.10 93.63
C PHE A 268 -18.74 -26.79 92.31
N ARG A 269 -19.68 -27.58 91.76
CA ARG A 269 -19.50 -28.32 90.49
C ARG A 269 -20.66 -28.06 89.55
N TYR A 270 -20.37 -27.82 88.27
CA TYR A 270 -21.41 -27.65 87.26
C TYR A 270 -20.94 -28.08 85.86
N ASN A 271 -21.76 -28.83 85.15
CA ASN A 271 -21.48 -29.26 83.77
C ASN A 271 -22.43 -28.54 82.83
N THR A 272 -21.90 -27.94 81.76
CA THR A 272 -22.68 -27.38 80.66
C THR A 272 -22.47 -28.15 79.36
N THR A 273 -23.36 -28.00 78.38
CA THR A 273 -23.24 -28.69 77.10
C THR A 273 -22.18 -27.99 76.21
N PRO A 274 -21.16 -28.70 75.68
CA PRO A 274 -20.12 -28.09 74.84
C PRO A 274 -20.63 -27.53 73.51
N VAL A 275 -21.65 -28.17 72.91
CA VAL A 275 -22.30 -27.71 71.68
C VAL A 275 -23.81 -27.84 71.86
N ILE A 276 -24.55 -26.76 71.60
CA ILE A 276 -26.01 -26.72 71.64
C ILE A 276 -26.48 -26.44 70.21
N ASP A 277 -26.96 -27.46 69.52
CA ASP A 277 -27.58 -27.32 68.20
C ASP A 277 -29.08 -27.01 68.37
N PHE A 278 -29.59 -26.03 67.61
CA PHE A 278 -30.99 -25.62 67.65
C PHE A 278 -31.82 -26.22 66.50
N GLY A 279 -31.22 -27.02 65.61
CA GLY A 279 -31.91 -27.71 64.50
C GLY A 279 -32.35 -26.80 63.35
N ASN A 280 -32.12 -25.48 63.45
CA ASN A 280 -32.50 -24.46 62.47
C ASN A 280 -31.30 -23.87 61.72
N GLY A 281 -30.19 -24.62 61.63
CA GLY A 281 -28.92 -24.12 61.09
C GLY A 281 -28.19 -23.14 62.01
N SER A 282 -28.55 -23.07 63.29
CA SER A 282 -27.84 -22.30 64.32
C SER A 282 -27.34 -23.23 65.41
N ARG A 283 -26.14 -22.97 65.95
CA ARG A 283 -25.63 -23.67 67.14
C ARG A 283 -24.80 -22.73 68.02
N PHE A 284 -24.76 -23.02 69.31
CA PHE A 284 -23.78 -22.45 70.23
C PHE A 284 -22.61 -23.42 70.45
N VAL A 285 -21.40 -22.90 70.49
CA VAL A 285 -20.18 -23.64 70.84
C VAL A 285 -19.58 -23.00 72.09
N PHE A 286 -19.37 -23.82 73.13
CA PHE A 286 -18.84 -23.38 74.42
C PHE A 286 -17.45 -22.79 74.24
N ASP A 287 -17.26 -21.59 74.80
CA ASP A 287 -15.99 -20.86 74.80
C ASP A 287 -15.22 -21.17 76.09
N GLY A 288 -15.83 -20.92 77.26
CA GLY A 288 -15.20 -21.09 78.56
C GLY A 288 -16.07 -20.60 79.73
N TRP A 289 -15.62 -20.87 80.95
CA TRP A 289 -16.20 -20.33 82.18
C TRP A 289 -15.50 -19.05 82.59
N TYR A 290 -16.28 -18.07 83.06
CA TYR A 290 -15.82 -16.74 83.42
C TYR A 290 -16.38 -16.28 84.77
N VAL A 291 -15.56 -15.60 85.57
CA VAL A 291 -15.94 -14.93 86.81
C VAL A 291 -15.45 -13.49 86.76
N ASN A 292 -16.35 -12.52 86.98
CA ASN A 292 -16.05 -11.09 86.85
C ASN A 292 -15.35 -10.70 85.52
N GLY A 293 -15.64 -11.46 84.44
CA GLY A 293 -15.04 -11.27 83.11
C GLY A 293 -13.68 -11.96 82.90
N VAL A 294 -13.06 -12.54 83.93
CA VAL A 294 -11.82 -13.32 83.86
C VAL A 294 -12.15 -14.79 83.59
N ARG A 295 -11.44 -15.44 82.66
CA ARG A 295 -11.61 -16.87 82.35
C ARG A 295 -11.08 -17.73 83.50
N VAL A 296 -11.87 -18.70 83.95
CA VAL A 296 -11.53 -19.61 85.07
C VAL A 296 -11.47 -21.09 84.67
N SER A 297 -12.06 -21.49 83.53
CA SER A 297 -11.93 -22.85 82.99
C SER A 297 -12.24 -22.90 81.49
N ASP A 298 -11.53 -23.77 80.77
CA ASP A 298 -11.76 -24.08 79.34
C ASP A 298 -12.64 -25.32 79.17
N SER A 299 -12.86 -26.07 80.25
CA SER A 299 -13.69 -27.28 80.26
C SER A 299 -15.16 -26.93 80.45
N ALA A 300 -16.06 -27.58 79.71
CA ALA A 300 -17.49 -27.44 79.92
C ALA A 300 -17.94 -27.98 81.30
N SER A 301 -17.11 -28.80 81.96
CA SER A 301 -17.24 -29.19 83.37
C SER A 301 -16.40 -28.27 84.25
N LEU A 302 -17.06 -27.56 85.17
CA LEU A 302 -16.46 -26.63 86.12
C LEU A 302 -16.35 -27.24 87.52
N GLU A 303 -15.21 -27.04 88.16
CA GLU A 303 -15.04 -27.14 89.62
C GLU A 303 -14.56 -25.77 90.14
N TYR A 304 -15.19 -25.23 91.19
CA TYR A 304 -14.90 -23.88 91.71
C TYR A 304 -15.08 -23.79 93.22
N THR A 305 -14.06 -23.32 93.96
CA THR A 305 -14.12 -23.17 95.42
C THR A 305 -14.78 -21.84 95.81
N VAL A 306 -15.84 -21.90 96.62
CA VAL A 306 -16.70 -20.75 96.92
C VAL A 306 -16.25 -20.03 98.19
N SER A 307 -15.53 -18.91 98.03
CA SER A 307 -15.07 -18.03 99.13
C SER A 307 -15.86 -16.72 99.24
N SER A 308 -16.72 -16.40 98.28
CA SER A 308 -17.63 -15.24 98.29
C SER A 308 -18.88 -15.54 97.43
N GLN A 309 -19.85 -14.62 97.43
CA GLN A 309 -20.99 -14.73 96.49
C GLN A 309 -20.51 -14.47 95.07
N VAL A 310 -20.90 -15.32 94.10
CA VAL A 310 -20.24 -15.37 92.78
C VAL A 310 -21.20 -15.69 91.62
N ASP A 311 -20.98 -15.02 90.48
CA ASP A 311 -21.57 -15.37 89.18
C ASP A 311 -20.57 -16.17 88.33
N LEU A 312 -20.93 -17.42 88.02
CA LEU A 312 -20.19 -18.33 87.15
C LEU A 312 -20.81 -18.29 85.74
N VAL A 313 -20.10 -17.69 84.78
CA VAL A 313 -20.64 -17.41 83.44
C VAL A 313 -20.06 -18.39 82.41
N ALA A 314 -20.87 -19.29 81.87
CA ALA A 314 -20.55 -20.10 80.70
C ALA A 314 -20.73 -19.26 79.43
N ARG A 315 -19.63 -18.93 78.76
CA ARG A 315 -19.66 -18.21 77.48
C ARG A 315 -19.80 -19.16 76.30
N TYR A 316 -20.46 -18.67 75.26
CA TYR A 316 -20.73 -19.37 74.01
C TYR A 316 -20.53 -18.48 72.80
N PHE A 317 -19.85 -19.00 71.78
CA PHE A 317 -19.85 -18.42 70.43
C PHE A 317 -21.06 -18.90 69.63
N VAL A 318 -21.61 -18.02 68.81
CA VAL A 318 -22.71 -18.34 67.88
C VAL A 318 -22.13 -18.81 66.56
N PHE A 319 -22.62 -19.94 66.04
CA PHE A 319 -22.28 -20.46 64.72
C PHE A 319 -23.54 -20.66 63.88
N TYR A 320 -23.43 -20.38 62.59
CA TYR A 320 -24.49 -20.59 61.60
C TYR A 320 -24.03 -21.53 60.49
N LEU A 321 -24.97 -22.33 59.98
CA LEU A 321 -24.75 -23.25 58.87
C LEU A 321 -24.78 -22.47 57.56
N VAL A 322 -23.74 -22.66 56.74
CA VAL A 322 -23.66 -22.20 55.36
C VAL A 322 -23.70 -23.42 54.44
N GLN A 323 -24.71 -23.49 53.59
CA GLN A 323 -24.87 -24.53 52.57
C GLN A 323 -24.61 -23.94 51.18
N LEU A 324 -23.81 -24.63 50.38
CA LEU A 324 -23.46 -24.24 49.02
C LEU A 324 -23.85 -25.34 48.03
N VAL A 325 -24.93 -25.09 47.29
CA VAL A 325 -25.51 -25.99 46.28
C VAL A 325 -24.94 -25.62 44.90
N ARG A 326 -24.26 -26.57 44.27
CA ARG A 326 -23.59 -26.41 42.97
C ARG A 326 -23.89 -27.62 42.10
N LEU A 327 -24.83 -27.47 41.15
CA LEU A 327 -25.32 -28.56 40.31
C LEU A 327 -25.81 -29.73 41.19
N SER A 328 -25.14 -30.90 41.15
CA SER A 328 -25.46 -32.08 41.96
C SER A 328 -24.65 -32.20 43.27
N ASN A 329 -23.85 -31.20 43.63
CA ASN A 329 -22.99 -31.19 44.82
C ASN A 329 -23.50 -30.18 45.85
N VAL A 330 -23.68 -30.61 47.10
CA VAL A 330 -24.00 -29.76 48.26
C VAL A 330 -22.87 -29.86 49.26
N THR A 331 -22.27 -28.72 49.62
CA THR A 331 -21.24 -28.64 50.67
C THR A 331 -21.72 -27.76 51.81
N GLU A 332 -21.50 -28.21 53.04
CA GLU A 332 -21.96 -27.56 54.27
C GLU A 332 -20.77 -27.14 55.15
N ASN A 333 -20.86 -25.98 55.80
CA ASN A 333 -19.87 -25.53 56.76
C ASN A 333 -20.50 -24.71 57.90
N TRP A 334 -20.00 -24.87 59.12
CA TRP A 334 -20.42 -24.10 60.28
C TRP A 334 -19.48 -22.92 60.51
N VAL A 335 -19.96 -21.70 60.30
CA VAL A 335 -19.16 -20.46 60.38
C VAL A 335 -19.59 -19.66 61.61
N ARG A 336 -18.62 -19.08 62.34
CA ARG A 336 -18.94 -18.23 63.50
C ARG A 336 -19.65 -16.96 63.02
N ARG A 337 -20.66 -16.52 63.77
CA ARG A 337 -21.39 -15.28 63.53
C ARG A 337 -20.45 -14.09 63.34
N GLY A 338 -20.68 -13.31 62.30
CA GLY A 338 -19.88 -12.14 61.92
C GLY A 338 -18.57 -12.46 61.21
N GLN A 339 -18.15 -13.73 61.10
CA GLN A 339 -17.02 -14.10 60.24
C GLN A 339 -17.43 -14.16 58.77
N THR A 340 -16.43 -13.99 57.90
CA THR A 340 -16.58 -14.11 56.45
C THR A 340 -16.26 -15.51 55.96
N VAL A 341 -17.05 -16.01 55.00
CA VAL A 341 -16.74 -17.21 54.23
C VAL A 341 -16.54 -16.86 52.75
N SER A 342 -15.51 -17.41 52.12
CA SER A 342 -15.33 -17.35 50.67
C SER A 342 -16.15 -18.49 50.05
N VAL A 343 -17.08 -18.16 49.16
CA VAL A 343 -17.80 -19.15 48.34
C VAL A 343 -17.34 -19.03 46.90
N GLU A 344 -17.12 -20.18 46.25
CA GLU A 344 -16.71 -20.22 44.85
C GLU A 344 -17.32 -21.39 44.08
N THR A 345 -17.54 -21.17 42.79
CA THR A 345 -18.02 -22.14 41.83
C THR A 345 -17.35 -21.91 40.48
N PRO A 346 -17.18 -22.93 39.61
CA PRO A 346 -16.62 -22.71 38.29
C PRO A 346 -17.52 -21.78 37.45
N GLU A 347 -16.94 -20.77 36.80
CA GLU A 347 -17.66 -19.91 35.84
C GLU A 347 -18.20 -20.70 34.64
N VAL A 348 -17.48 -21.75 34.25
CA VAL A 348 -17.83 -22.63 33.14
C VAL A 348 -17.61 -24.09 33.57
N VAL A 349 -18.58 -24.95 33.29
CA VAL A 349 -18.48 -26.40 33.43
C VAL A 349 -18.78 -27.02 32.06
N PHE A 350 -17.80 -27.69 31.46
CA PHE A 350 -18.03 -28.40 30.19
C PHE A 350 -18.79 -29.70 30.44
N VAL A 351 -19.87 -29.91 29.69
CA VAL A 351 -20.62 -31.17 29.63
C VAL A 351 -20.03 -32.06 28.52
N SER A 352 -19.64 -31.43 27.41
CA SER A 352 -18.89 -32.03 26.30
C SER A 352 -18.02 -30.94 25.63
N PRO A 353 -17.19 -31.25 24.62
CA PRO A 353 -16.39 -30.24 23.91
C PRO A 353 -17.22 -29.11 23.27
N ASP A 354 -18.47 -29.39 22.89
CA ASP A 354 -19.37 -28.45 22.20
C ASP A 354 -20.58 -28.03 23.06
N GLU A 355 -20.61 -28.40 24.34
CA GLU A 355 -21.68 -28.09 25.30
C GLU A 355 -21.13 -27.72 26.67
N ARG A 356 -21.58 -26.59 27.23
CA ARG A 356 -21.14 -26.12 28.55
C ARG A 356 -22.28 -25.49 29.35
N LEU A 357 -22.14 -25.52 30.66
CA LEU A 357 -22.91 -24.71 31.60
C LEU A 357 -22.09 -23.45 31.91
N LYS A 358 -22.67 -22.27 31.74
CA LYS A 358 -22.07 -20.98 32.12
C LYS A 358 -22.78 -20.41 33.34
N PHE A 359 -22.03 -20.05 34.37
CA PHE A 359 -22.56 -19.41 35.59
C PHE A 359 -23.22 -18.06 35.25
N VAL A 360 -24.36 -17.79 35.88
CA VAL A 360 -25.12 -16.53 35.71
C VAL A 360 -25.43 -15.80 37.01
N GLY A 361 -25.23 -16.45 38.16
CA GLY A 361 -25.41 -15.84 39.47
C GLY A 361 -25.75 -16.84 40.57
N TRP A 362 -25.80 -16.34 41.80
CA TRP A 362 -26.23 -17.07 42.98
C TRP A 362 -27.74 -16.87 43.24
N SER A 363 -28.36 -17.74 44.04
CA SER A 363 -29.78 -17.64 44.43
C SER A 363 -30.17 -16.33 45.11
N ASP A 364 -29.23 -15.68 45.79
CA ASP A 364 -29.38 -14.39 46.47
C ASP A 364 -29.07 -13.17 45.57
N GLY A 365 -28.82 -13.39 44.27
CA GLY A 365 -28.55 -12.33 43.29
C GLY A 365 -27.08 -11.93 43.14
N GLY A 366 -26.14 -12.57 43.83
CA GLY A 366 -24.70 -12.32 43.61
C GLY A 366 -24.27 -12.74 42.20
N VAL A 367 -23.57 -11.87 41.46
CA VAL A 367 -23.16 -12.12 40.06
C VAL A 367 -21.74 -12.66 39.88
N GLU A 368 -20.93 -12.63 40.94
CA GLU A 368 -19.54 -13.10 40.92
C GLU A 368 -19.46 -14.60 41.28
N ALA A 369 -18.81 -15.40 40.43
CA ALA A 369 -18.68 -16.85 40.66
C ALA A 369 -17.80 -17.20 41.88
N LYS A 370 -16.98 -16.25 42.35
CA LYS A 370 -16.22 -16.29 43.60
C LYS A 370 -16.47 -14.99 44.38
N ARG A 371 -16.89 -15.09 45.64
CA ARG A 371 -17.16 -13.92 46.49
C ARG A 371 -17.05 -14.24 47.98
N THR A 372 -16.92 -13.20 48.79
CA THR A 372 -16.82 -13.28 50.26
C THR A 372 -18.11 -12.77 50.90
N ILE A 373 -18.63 -13.51 51.89
CA ILE A 373 -19.94 -13.24 52.51
C ILE A 373 -19.80 -13.24 54.03
N VAL A 374 -20.33 -12.22 54.70
CA VAL A 374 -20.40 -12.14 56.17
C VAL A 374 -21.58 -12.98 56.68
N VAL A 375 -21.29 -13.97 57.54
CA VAL A 375 -22.30 -14.91 58.02
C VAL A 375 -22.96 -14.37 59.29
N ASN A 376 -24.12 -13.74 59.13
CA ASN A 376 -24.91 -13.17 60.23
C ASN A 376 -26.18 -13.97 60.59
N LEU A 377 -26.56 -14.93 59.75
CA LEU A 377 -27.71 -15.84 59.85
C LEU A 377 -27.37 -17.16 59.12
N PRO A 378 -28.14 -18.25 59.29
CA PRO A 378 -28.04 -19.44 58.45
C PRO A 378 -28.28 -19.08 56.97
N LEU A 379 -27.54 -19.70 56.05
CA LEU A 379 -27.52 -19.29 54.64
C LEU A 379 -27.38 -20.48 53.68
N THR A 380 -28.27 -20.56 52.69
CA THR A 380 -28.20 -21.53 51.59
C THR A 380 -28.05 -20.80 50.27
N LEU A 381 -26.98 -21.11 49.52
CA LEU A 381 -26.63 -20.47 48.25
C LEU A 381 -26.59 -21.50 47.12
N GLU A 382 -27.35 -21.23 46.06
CA GLU A 382 -27.41 -22.07 44.86
C GLU A 382 -26.69 -21.37 43.70
N ALA A 383 -25.71 -22.04 43.10
CA ALA A 383 -25.06 -21.57 41.88
C ALA A 383 -25.97 -21.84 40.66
N ARG A 384 -26.46 -20.78 40.01
CA ARG A 384 -27.29 -20.86 38.81
C ARG A 384 -26.44 -20.81 37.54
N TYR A 385 -26.80 -21.65 36.59
CA TYR A 385 -26.12 -21.80 35.31
C TYR A 385 -27.13 -21.73 34.16
N ILE A 386 -26.69 -21.23 33.00
CA ILE A 386 -27.37 -21.43 31.71
C ILE A 386 -26.61 -22.47 30.90
N ARG A 387 -27.33 -23.30 30.14
CA ARG A 387 -26.72 -24.16 29.12
C ARG A 387 -26.33 -23.32 27.91
N GLN A 388 -25.16 -23.62 27.34
CA GLN A 388 -24.66 -23.03 26.11
C GLN A 388 -24.12 -24.11 25.17
N TYR A 389 -24.36 -23.92 23.88
CA TYR A 389 -23.84 -24.76 22.81
C TYR A 389 -22.83 -23.99 21.97
N LEU A 390 -21.84 -24.71 21.41
CA LEU A 390 -20.87 -24.15 20.49
C LEU A 390 -21.44 -24.10 19.06
N VAL A 391 -21.38 -22.92 18.46
CA VAL A 391 -21.54 -22.72 17.01
C VAL A 391 -20.15 -22.71 16.40
N ARG A 392 -19.78 -23.82 15.76
CA ARG A 392 -18.48 -24.05 15.15
C ARG A 392 -18.49 -23.56 13.71
N VAL A 393 -17.71 -22.54 13.40
CA VAL A 393 -17.48 -22.07 12.03
C VAL A 393 -16.27 -22.78 11.44
N VAL A 394 -16.43 -23.33 10.24
CA VAL A 394 -15.39 -24.02 9.47
C VAL A 394 -15.34 -23.38 8.08
N SER A 395 -14.28 -22.62 7.81
CA SER A 395 -14.04 -21.93 6.55
C SER A 395 -12.54 -21.86 6.29
N GLU A 396 -12.15 -21.86 5.02
CA GLU A 396 -10.76 -21.61 4.58
C GLU A 396 -10.34 -20.15 4.82
N PHE A 397 -11.32 -19.24 4.83
CA PHE A 397 -11.13 -17.80 5.05
C PHE A 397 -11.96 -17.30 6.25
N ASP A 398 -11.35 -16.45 7.08
CA ASP A 398 -11.98 -15.87 8.28
C ASP A 398 -12.89 -14.67 7.92
N VAL A 399 -14.03 -14.98 7.31
CA VAL A 399 -14.99 -14.00 6.76
C VAL A 399 -16.44 -14.29 7.17
N LEU A 400 -16.61 -15.10 8.21
CA LEU A 400 -17.90 -15.50 8.78
C LEU A 400 -17.99 -15.10 10.26
N GLU A 401 -18.91 -14.20 10.58
CA GLU A 401 -19.27 -13.85 11.96
C GLU A 401 -20.39 -14.77 12.49
N GLY A 402 -20.52 -14.85 13.82
CA GLY A 402 -21.60 -15.61 14.49
C GLY A 402 -21.17 -16.93 15.14
N GLY A 403 -19.91 -17.35 14.98
CA GLY A 403 -19.34 -18.47 15.71
C GLY A 403 -19.20 -18.22 17.21
N GLY A 404 -18.94 -19.28 17.98
CA GLY A 404 -18.70 -19.21 19.43
C GLY A 404 -19.83 -19.77 20.29
N TRP A 405 -19.83 -19.42 21.57
CA TRP A 405 -20.69 -20.02 22.59
C TRP A 405 -21.96 -19.19 22.84
N HIS A 406 -23.10 -19.79 22.53
CA HIS A 406 -24.42 -19.15 22.58
C HIS A 406 -25.36 -19.91 23.51
N ALA A 407 -26.36 -19.24 24.09
CA ALA A 407 -27.26 -19.86 25.05
C ALA A 407 -28.25 -20.84 24.38
N GLU A 408 -28.61 -21.91 25.07
CA GLU A 408 -29.70 -22.80 24.65
C GLU A 408 -31.00 -22.01 24.42
N GLY A 409 -31.69 -22.30 23.31
CA GLY A 409 -32.91 -21.61 22.90
C GLY A 409 -32.71 -20.21 22.32
N SER A 410 -31.48 -19.66 22.30
CA SER A 410 -31.22 -18.36 21.70
C SER A 410 -31.29 -18.39 20.17
N LYS A 411 -31.57 -17.22 19.57
CA LYS A 411 -31.42 -17.00 18.14
C LYS A 411 -29.96 -16.64 17.84
N VAL A 412 -29.30 -17.45 17.02
CA VAL A 412 -27.97 -17.16 16.51
C VAL A 412 -28.08 -16.65 15.09
N THR A 413 -27.31 -15.60 14.80
CA THR A 413 -27.14 -15.06 13.45
C THR A 413 -25.71 -15.29 13.00
N VAL A 414 -25.56 -15.86 11.81
CA VAL A 414 -24.28 -16.04 11.11
C VAL A 414 -24.26 -15.09 9.92
N ARG A 415 -23.16 -14.36 9.75
CA ARG A 415 -23.02 -13.31 8.73
C ARG A 415 -21.78 -13.52 7.88
N VAL A 416 -21.98 -13.56 6.56
CA VAL A 416 -20.92 -13.44 5.56
C VAL A 416 -20.49 -11.99 5.52
N VAL A 417 -19.27 -11.71 5.98
CA VAL A 417 -18.66 -10.37 5.91
C VAL A 417 -18.15 -10.09 4.50
N GLN A 418 -17.59 -11.11 3.85
CA GLN A 418 -17.01 -11.02 2.53
C GLN A 418 -17.22 -12.34 1.77
N ASP A 419 -17.88 -12.28 0.61
CA ASP A 419 -18.21 -13.43 -0.23
C ASP A 419 -17.14 -13.76 -1.30
N LYS A 420 -16.14 -12.87 -1.45
CA LYS A 420 -15.08 -12.94 -2.46
C LYS A 420 -13.74 -12.56 -1.84
N VAL A 421 -12.80 -13.51 -1.75
CA VAL A 421 -11.46 -13.30 -1.17
C VAL A 421 -10.42 -13.38 -2.27
N VAL A 422 -9.75 -12.26 -2.56
CA VAL A 422 -8.60 -12.22 -3.49
C VAL A 422 -7.36 -12.67 -2.72
N VAL A 423 -6.66 -13.70 -3.22
CA VAL A 423 -5.50 -14.30 -2.52
C VAL A 423 -4.19 -13.79 -3.13
N VAL A 424 -4.14 -13.67 -4.46
CA VAL A 424 -3.07 -13.01 -5.22
C VAL A 424 -3.69 -12.36 -6.46
N ASP A 425 -2.94 -11.51 -7.17
CA ASP A 425 -3.47 -10.89 -8.39
C ASP A 425 -3.93 -11.95 -9.42
N GLY A 426 -5.10 -11.71 -10.02
CA GLY A 426 -5.76 -12.65 -10.91
C GLY A 426 -6.31 -13.95 -10.29
N VAL A 427 -6.20 -14.17 -8.97
CA VAL A 427 -6.73 -15.38 -8.28
C VAL A 427 -7.59 -15.00 -7.07
N ARG A 428 -8.85 -15.43 -7.07
CA ARG A 428 -9.78 -15.24 -5.93
C ARG A 428 -10.56 -16.52 -5.62
N TYR A 429 -11.18 -16.56 -4.46
CA TYR A 429 -12.17 -17.55 -4.10
C TYR A 429 -13.52 -16.86 -3.92
N SER A 430 -14.59 -17.47 -4.44
CA SER A 430 -15.97 -17.06 -4.24
C SER A 430 -16.69 -18.06 -3.32
N LEU A 431 -17.53 -17.55 -2.41
CA LEU A 431 -18.34 -18.38 -1.54
C LEU A 431 -19.44 -19.04 -2.40
N ASP A 432 -19.38 -20.37 -2.51
CA ASP A 432 -20.29 -21.13 -3.36
C ASP A 432 -21.52 -21.61 -2.57
N SER A 433 -21.31 -22.07 -1.34
CA SER A 433 -22.41 -22.50 -0.47
C SER A 433 -22.03 -22.49 1.01
N LEU A 434 -23.03 -22.31 1.86
CA LEU A 434 -22.95 -22.50 3.31
C LEU A 434 -23.81 -23.70 3.72
N ASN A 435 -23.22 -24.64 4.44
CA ASN A 435 -23.92 -25.76 5.05
C ASN A 435 -24.01 -25.52 6.57
N ILE A 436 -25.22 -25.40 7.10
CA ILE A 436 -25.49 -25.23 8.53
C ILE A 436 -26.23 -26.47 9.02
N THR A 437 -25.73 -27.14 10.06
CA THR A 437 -26.32 -28.40 10.55
C THR A 437 -27.69 -28.23 11.21
N SER A 438 -28.03 -27.01 11.62
CA SER A 438 -29.34 -26.64 12.18
C SER A 438 -30.22 -26.00 11.11
N ALA A 439 -31.53 -26.24 11.18
CA ALA A 439 -32.50 -25.60 10.29
C ALA A 439 -32.46 -24.07 10.46
N TYR A 440 -32.25 -23.36 9.35
CA TYR A 440 -32.04 -21.91 9.33
C TYR A 440 -32.97 -21.21 8.34
N ARG A 441 -33.07 -19.89 8.47
CA ARG A 441 -33.68 -19.00 7.47
C ARG A 441 -32.68 -17.94 7.03
N VAL A 442 -32.77 -17.51 5.78
CA VAL A 442 -32.05 -16.32 5.28
C VAL A 442 -32.85 -15.09 5.69
N VAL A 443 -32.22 -14.14 6.39
CA VAL A 443 -32.87 -12.91 6.87
C VAL A 443 -32.60 -11.74 5.93
N SER A 444 -31.39 -11.68 5.39
CA SER A 444 -30.97 -10.80 4.29
C SER A 444 -29.85 -11.49 3.53
N ASP A 445 -29.38 -10.90 2.43
CA ASP A 445 -28.20 -11.39 1.73
C ASP A 445 -27.00 -11.56 2.69
N GLY A 446 -26.29 -12.68 2.57
CA GLY A 446 -25.21 -13.09 3.47
C GLY A 446 -25.58 -13.34 4.95
N VAL A 447 -26.86 -13.29 5.37
CA VAL A 447 -27.25 -13.37 6.79
C VAL A 447 -28.23 -14.51 7.06
N TYR A 448 -27.81 -15.43 7.93
CA TYR A 448 -28.49 -16.69 8.25
C TYR A 448 -28.86 -16.73 9.73
N GLU A 449 -30.14 -16.96 10.07
CA GLU A 449 -30.63 -17.05 11.45
C GLU A 449 -31.17 -18.46 11.75
N PHE A 450 -30.85 -19.01 12.92
CA PHE A 450 -31.41 -20.26 13.43
C PHE A 450 -31.62 -20.22 14.95
N ASN A 451 -32.52 -21.05 15.45
CA ASN A 451 -32.70 -21.28 16.89
C ASN A 451 -31.73 -22.36 17.36
N LEU A 452 -30.98 -22.10 18.43
CA LEU A 452 -29.93 -22.99 18.92
C LEU A 452 -30.46 -24.00 19.95
N THR A 453 -30.81 -25.21 19.50
CA THR A 453 -31.27 -26.31 20.36
C THR A 453 -30.20 -27.39 20.61
N GLY A 454 -28.98 -27.18 20.15
CA GLY A 454 -27.86 -28.13 20.25
C GLY A 454 -26.60 -27.58 19.57
N PRO A 455 -25.47 -28.31 19.59
CA PRO A 455 -24.26 -27.93 18.86
C PRO A 455 -24.53 -27.76 17.37
N THR A 456 -24.02 -26.67 16.78
CA THR A 456 -24.23 -26.36 15.35
C THR A 456 -22.89 -26.18 14.66
N THR A 457 -22.70 -26.80 13.50
CA THR A 457 -21.56 -26.52 12.62
C THR A 457 -22.02 -25.75 11.39
N VAL A 458 -21.24 -24.72 11.04
CA VAL A 458 -21.38 -23.91 9.83
C VAL A 458 -20.14 -24.18 8.98
N THR A 459 -20.31 -24.77 7.81
CA THR A 459 -19.22 -25.05 6.87
C THR A 459 -19.38 -24.21 5.61
N ALA A 460 -18.42 -23.32 5.34
CA ALA A 460 -18.30 -22.64 4.06
C ALA A 460 -17.65 -23.55 3.01
N ARG A 461 -18.20 -23.52 1.80
CA ARG A 461 -17.58 -24.10 0.60
C ARG A 461 -17.21 -22.98 -0.34
N TRP A 462 -15.94 -22.99 -0.74
CA TRP A 462 -15.36 -21.98 -1.61
C TRP A 462 -15.04 -22.57 -2.97
N VAL A 463 -15.25 -21.80 -4.03
CA VAL A 463 -14.82 -22.14 -5.38
C VAL A 463 -13.77 -21.13 -5.81
N LYS A 464 -12.63 -21.66 -6.26
CA LYS A 464 -11.53 -20.87 -6.80
C LYS A 464 -11.88 -20.34 -8.20
N GLU A 465 -11.54 -19.09 -8.46
CA GLU A 465 -11.78 -18.38 -9.70
C GLU A 465 -10.51 -17.67 -10.17
N PHE A 466 -10.31 -17.67 -11.49
CA PHE A 466 -9.22 -16.95 -12.15
C PHE A 466 -9.75 -15.77 -12.95
N HIS A 467 -9.00 -14.68 -12.97
CA HIS A 467 -9.30 -13.56 -13.84
C HIS A 467 -8.88 -13.90 -15.27
N VAL A 468 -9.86 -13.94 -16.18
CA VAL A 468 -9.64 -14.20 -17.60
C VAL A 468 -10.01 -12.93 -18.34
N VAL A 469 -9.00 -12.34 -18.99
CA VAL A 469 -9.13 -11.10 -19.76
C VAL A 469 -8.69 -11.37 -21.18
N VAL A 470 -9.56 -11.05 -22.13
CA VAL A 470 -9.37 -11.27 -23.55
C VAL A 470 -9.69 -9.96 -24.26
N LYS A 471 -8.69 -9.42 -24.94
CA LYS A 471 -8.76 -8.13 -25.64
C LYS A 471 -8.61 -8.32 -27.15
N SER A 472 -8.88 -7.28 -27.92
CA SER A 472 -8.50 -7.23 -29.32
C SER A 472 -7.57 -6.05 -29.60
N SER A 473 -6.63 -6.24 -30.52
CA SER A 473 -5.84 -5.15 -31.09
C SER A 473 -6.67 -4.23 -32.00
N HIS A 474 -7.76 -4.74 -32.58
CA HIS A 474 -8.63 -4.02 -33.53
C HIS A 474 -10.10 -4.45 -33.37
N GLY A 475 -11.03 -3.53 -33.60
CA GLY A 475 -12.46 -3.77 -33.34
C GLY A 475 -12.81 -3.50 -31.88
N GLU A 476 -13.61 -4.37 -31.27
CA GLU A 476 -13.96 -4.28 -29.85
C GLU A 476 -12.74 -4.56 -28.96
N SER A 477 -12.35 -3.59 -28.13
CA SER A 477 -11.08 -3.63 -27.39
C SER A 477 -11.06 -4.62 -26.23
N VAL A 478 -12.22 -4.96 -25.67
CA VAL A 478 -12.40 -5.92 -24.57
C VAL A 478 -13.48 -6.91 -24.99
N LEU A 479 -13.08 -8.15 -25.25
CA LEU A 479 -13.96 -9.23 -25.71
C LEU A 479 -14.51 -10.05 -24.53
N PHE A 480 -13.72 -10.15 -23.46
CA PHE A 480 -14.08 -10.83 -22.23
C PHE A 480 -13.22 -10.28 -21.08
N ASP A 481 -13.84 -9.93 -19.95
CA ASP A 481 -13.14 -9.46 -18.75
C ASP A 481 -13.96 -9.88 -17.53
N GLN A 482 -13.76 -11.13 -17.09
CA GLN A 482 -14.52 -11.72 -16.00
C GLN A 482 -13.68 -12.71 -15.18
N TRP A 483 -14.15 -12.94 -13.95
CA TRP A 483 -13.67 -14.01 -13.10
C TRP A 483 -14.37 -15.32 -13.45
N VAL A 484 -13.59 -16.38 -13.63
CA VAL A 484 -14.05 -17.67 -14.16
C VAL A 484 -13.64 -18.78 -13.19
N ARG A 485 -14.61 -19.60 -12.77
CA ARG A 485 -14.39 -20.78 -11.92
C ARG A 485 -13.33 -21.71 -12.49
N GLU A 486 -12.45 -22.22 -11.63
CA GLU A 486 -11.38 -23.15 -11.99
C GLU A 486 -11.92 -24.34 -12.80
N GLY A 487 -11.25 -24.65 -13.90
CA GLY A 487 -11.61 -25.72 -14.83
C GLY A 487 -12.77 -25.41 -15.79
N LYS A 488 -13.55 -24.34 -15.58
CA LYS A 488 -14.59 -23.89 -16.54
C LYS A 488 -13.93 -23.41 -17.84
N VAL A 489 -14.63 -23.62 -18.96
CA VAL A 489 -14.23 -23.17 -20.30
C VAL A 489 -15.02 -21.92 -20.68
N VAL A 490 -14.34 -20.99 -21.34
CA VAL A 490 -14.90 -19.78 -21.96
C VAL A 490 -14.58 -19.84 -23.45
N ASP A 491 -15.61 -19.84 -24.29
CA ASP A 491 -15.45 -19.77 -25.74
C ASP A 491 -15.43 -18.31 -26.19
N ILE A 492 -14.37 -17.92 -26.91
CA ILE A 492 -14.23 -16.61 -27.54
C ILE A 492 -14.24 -16.82 -29.05
N ASP A 493 -14.99 -15.99 -29.76
CA ASP A 493 -15.14 -16.04 -31.22
C ASP A 493 -14.97 -14.61 -31.75
N VAL A 494 -13.88 -14.34 -32.49
CA VAL A 494 -13.62 -13.02 -33.08
C VAL A 494 -13.79 -13.05 -34.58
N SER A 495 -14.20 -11.92 -35.19
CA SER A 495 -14.29 -11.86 -36.64
C SER A 495 -12.91 -12.09 -37.28
N PRO A 496 -12.74 -13.05 -38.21
CA PRO A 496 -11.45 -13.30 -38.85
C PRO A 496 -10.97 -12.13 -39.72
N ILE A 497 -11.90 -11.26 -40.16
CA ILE A 497 -11.60 -10.06 -40.94
C ILE A 497 -12.47 -8.91 -40.41
N ILE A 498 -11.85 -7.76 -40.20
CA ILE A 498 -12.52 -6.48 -39.92
C ILE A 498 -12.25 -5.57 -41.12
N VAL A 499 -13.29 -5.10 -41.80
CA VAL A 499 -13.16 -4.20 -42.97
C VAL A 499 -13.73 -2.84 -42.61
N TRP A 500 -12.98 -1.78 -42.94
CA TRP A 500 -13.43 -0.39 -42.80
C TRP A 500 -13.64 0.23 -44.19
N GLU A 501 -14.60 1.14 -44.28
CA GLU A 501 -14.97 1.80 -45.56
C GLU A 501 -13.83 2.65 -46.16
N ASN A 502 -12.83 3.01 -45.36
CA ASN A 502 -11.67 3.81 -45.74
C ASN A 502 -10.56 3.04 -46.49
N ARG A 503 -10.89 1.93 -47.18
CA ARG A 503 -9.92 1.06 -47.88
C ARG A 503 -8.85 0.43 -46.97
N THR A 504 -9.18 0.21 -45.70
CA THR A 504 -8.36 -0.53 -44.73
C THR A 504 -9.09 -1.80 -44.30
N LYS A 505 -8.35 -2.87 -44.04
CA LYS A 505 -8.88 -4.05 -43.33
C LYS A 505 -7.85 -4.57 -42.33
N ALA A 506 -8.31 -5.30 -41.33
CA ALA A 506 -7.48 -6.05 -40.40
C ALA A 506 -7.84 -7.53 -40.54
N VAL A 507 -6.85 -8.40 -40.64
CA VAL A 507 -7.00 -9.86 -40.77
C VAL A 507 -6.41 -10.50 -39.52
N PHE A 508 -7.16 -11.41 -38.89
CA PHE A 508 -6.72 -12.09 -37.68
C PHE A 508 -5.44 -12.89 -37.95
N SER A 509 -4.39 -12.66 -37.15
CA SER A 509 -3.07 -13.29 -37.33
C SER A 509 -2.72 -14.30 -36.24
N GLY A 510 -3.50 -14.36 -35.15
CA GLY A 510 -3.28 -15.26 -34.02
C GLY A 510 -3.56 -14.61 -32.66
N TRP A 511 -3.44 -15.39 -31.60
CA TRP A 511 -3.58 -14.90 -30.22
C TRP A 511 -2.21 -14.58 -29.61
N GLN A 512 -2.07 -13.40 -29.01
CA GLN A 512 -1.00 -13.13 -28.05
C GLN A 512 -1.42 -13.69 -26.68
N GLY A 513 -0.54 -14.43 -26.02
CA GLY A 513 -0.80 -15.06 -24.72
C GLY A 513 -1.44 -16.45 -24.78
N LEU A 514 -1.80 -16.95 -25.97
CA LEU A 514 -2.30 -18.32 -26.19
C LEU A 514 -1.58 -18.94 -27.39
N ALA A 515 -1.35 -20.25 -27.38
CA ALA A 515 -0.71 -20.97 -28.48
C ALA A 515 -1.72 -21.38 -29.57
N GLU A 516 -2.58 -20.44 -29.99
CA GLU A 516 -3.75 -20.70 -30.83
C GLU A 516 -3.78 -19.82 -32.09
N THR A 517 -4.13 -20.43 -33.21
CA THR A 517 -4.13 -19.80 -34.55
C THR A 517 -5.54 -19.66 -35.15
N SER A 518 -6.56 -20.19 -34.49
CA SER A 518 -7.96 -20.03 -34.86
C SER A 518 -8.54 -18.72 -34.29
N PRO A 519 -9.38 -17.97 -35.05
CA PRO A 519 -10.11 -16.81 -34.52
C PRO A 519 -11.16 -17.21 -33.46
N LYS A 520 -11.50 -18.50 -33.37
CA LYS A 520 -12.31 -19.08 -32.31
C LYS A 520 -11.43 -19.91 -31.37
N VAL A 521 -11.51 -19.65 -30.06
CA VAL A 521 -10.69 -20.32 -29.04
C VAL A 521 -11.51 -20.67 -27.80
N SER A 522 -11.26 -21.86 -27.24
CA SER A 522 -11.89 -22.36 -26.00
C SER A 522 -10.89 -22.30 -24.84
N ILE A 523 -10.99 -21.25 -24.02
CA ILE A 523 -10.05 -20.96 -22.93
C ILE A 523 -10.50 -21.68 -21.66
N ARG A 524 -9.71 -22.63 -21.15
CA ARG A 524 -9.95 -23.25 -19.84
C ARG A 524 -9.26 -22.44 -18.74
N ALA A 525 -10.03 -22.02 -17.73
CA ALA A 525 -9.51 -21.27 -16.59
C ALA A 525 -8.75 -22.19 -15.61
N THR A 526 -7.45 -22.42 -15.85
CA THR A 526 -6.54 -23.14 -14.94
C THR A 526 -5.49 -22.25 -14.26
N SER A 527 -5.41 -20.99 -14.69
CA SER A 527 -4.57 -19.92 -14.14
C SER A 527 -5.21 -18.57 -14.49
N PRO A 528 -4.72 -17.43 -13.97
CA PRO A 528 -5.03 -16.13 -14.57
C PRO A 528 -4.61 -16.12 -16.04
N ILE A 529 -5.41 -15.51 -16.92
CA ILE A 529 -5.17 -15.48 -18.37
C ILE A 529 -5.34 -14.06 -18.89
N GLN A 530 -4.34 -13.59 -19.63
CA GLN A 530 -4.34 -12.33 -20.37
C GLN A 530 -4.06 -12.68 -21.83
N ALA A 531 -5.09 -12.60 -22.68
CA ALA A 531 -5.00 -12.91 -24.11
C ALA A 531 -5.37 -11.68 -24.96
N THR A 532 -4.80 -11.57 -26.16
CA THR A 532 -5.17 -10.51 -27.10
C THR A 532 -5.26 -11.06 -28.53
N ALA A 533 -6.39 -10.83 -29.20
CA ALA A 533 -6.55 -11.11 -30.61
C ALA A 533 -5.67 -10.13 -31.42
N VAL A 534 -4.62 -10.67 -32.06
CA VAL A 534 -3.73 -9.88 -32.91
C VAL A 534 -4.26 -9.91 -34.33
N TYR A 535 -4.27 -8.74 -34.96
CA TYR A 535 -4.62 -8.59 -36.36
C TYR A 535 -3.49 -7.89 -37.12
N GLU A 536 -3.22 -8.39 -38.33
CA GLU A 536 -2.38 -7.74 -39.31
C GLU A 536 -3.23 -6.77 -40.15
N VAL A 537 -2.75 -5.53 -40.30
CA VAL A 537 -3.45 -4.48 -41.06
C VAL A 537 -3.05 -4.54 -42.52
N PHE A 538 -4.02 -4.45 -43.42
CA PHE A 538 -3.85 -4.37 -44.87
C PHE A 538 -4.47 -3.08 -45.40
N TYR A 539 -3.83 -2.48 -46.39
CA TYR A 539 -4.34 -1.34 -47.14
C TYR A 539 -4.62 -1.74 -48.59
N TYR A 540 -5.67 -1.18 -49.18
CA TYR A 540 -5.93 -1.34 -50.61
C TYR A 540 -5.12 -0.31 -51.40
N ILE A 541 -4.31 -0.78 -52.34
CA ILE A 541 -3.59 0.04 -53.30
C ILE A 541 -4.32 -0.05 -54.64
N THR A 542 -4.71 1.09 -55.19
CA THR A 542 -5.23 1.17 -56.56
C THR A 542 -4.07 1.51 -57.50
N VAL A 543 -3.97 0.78 -58.61
CA VAL A 543 -3.02 1.08 -59.68
C VAL A 543 -3.78 1.59 -60.90
N HIS A 544 -3.58 2.86 -61.23
CA HIS A 544 -4.15 3.51 -62.40
C HIS A 544 -3.13 3.61 -63.53
N SER A 545 -3.51 3.19 -64.73
CA SER A 545 -2.68 3.34 -65.92
C SER A 545 -3.56 3.39 -67.16
N THR A 546 -3.21 4.25 -68.13
CA THR A 546 -3.84 4.27 -69.45
C THR A 546 -3.34 3.14 -70.35
N GLN A 547 -2.27 2.46 -69.96
CA GLN A 547 -1.63 1.36 -70.66
C GLN A 547 -1.48 0.14 -69.72
N PRO A 548 -1.51 -1.12 -70.18
CA PRO A 548 -1.40 -2.28 -69.29
C PRO A 548 -0.15 -2.26 -68.41
N VAL A 549 -0.22 -2.62 -67.14
CA VAL A 549 0.97 -2.74 -66.26
C VAL A 549 0.96 -4.08 -65.54
N ASN A 550 2.12 -4.57 -65.13
CA ASN A 550 2.26 -5.91 -64.53
C ASN A 550 1.81 -5.94 -63.07
N THR A 551 1.79 -4.79 -62.40
CA THR A 551 1.25 -4.60 -61.05
C THR A 551 -0.28 -4.44 -61.08
N ARG A 552 -0.97 -5.10 -60.15
CA ARG A 552 -2.44 -5.04 -60.03
C ARG A 552 -2.86 -4.25 -58.79
N SER A 553 -4.05 -3.66 -58.83
CA SER A 553 -4.71 -3.16 -57.62
C SER A 553 -5.01 -4.31 -56.66
N GLY A 554 -4.88 -4.09 -55.34
CA GLY A 554 -5.05 -5.18 -54.38
C GLY A 554 -4.86 -4.79 -52.92
N TRP A 555 -5.14 -5.74 -52.03
CA TRP A 555 -4.87 -5.62 -50.60
C TRP A 555 -3.45 -6.07 -50.27
N TYR A 556 -2.67 -5.19 -49.64
CA TYR A 556 -1.29 -5.45 -49.24
C TYR A 556 -1.09 -5.16 -47.75
N ALA A 557 -0.27 -5.97 -47.07
CA ALA A 557 0.00 -5.81 -45.65
C ALA A 557 0.71 -4.46 -45.36
N ARG A 558 0.41 -3.86 -44.21
CA ARG A 558 1.01 -2.60 -43.78
C ARG A 558 2.52 -2.76 -43.62
N GLY A 559 3.26 -1.95 -44.36
CA GLY A 559 4.72 -1.96 -44.39
C GLY A 559 5.34 -2.96 -45.37
N ALA A 560 4.51 -3.71 -46.12
CA ALA A 560 4.99 -4.56 -47.22
C ALA A 560 5.61 -3.72 -48.34
N GLU A 561 6.67 -4.26 -48.95
CA GLU A 561 7.26 -3.73 -50.17
C GLU A 561 6.61 -4.40 -51.37
N ILE A 562 5.96 -3.63 -52.24
CA ILE A 562 5.42 -4.11 -53.51
C ILE A 562 6.27 -3.59 -54.67
N VAL A 563 6.32 -4.35 -55.76
CA VAL A 563 7.03 -3.95 -56.97
C VAL A 563 6.02 -3.37 -57.96
N LEU A 564 6.18 -2.08 -58.26
CA LEU A 564 5.51 -1.40 -59.36
C LEU A 564 6.28 -1.70 -60.65
N ASP A 565 5.68 -2.39 -61.60
CA ASP A 565 6.34 -2.85 -62.84
C ASP A 565 5.51 -2.44 -64.08
N ALA A 566 6.04 -1.46 -64.80
CA ALA A 566 5.48 -0.89 -66.02
C ALA A 566 6.12 -1.49 -67.29
N ARG A 567 6.98 -2.51 -67.19
CA ARG A 567 7.72 -3.03 -68.34
C ARG A 567 6.79 -3.71 -69.37
N PRO A 568 7.09 -3.60 -70.68
CA PRO A 568 8.18 -2.82 -71.26
C PRO A 568 7.88 -1.31 -71.19
N ALA A 569 8.92 -0.51 -70.89
CA ALA A 569 8.82 0.94 -70.71
C ALA A 569 8.61 1.71 -72.02
N ILE A 570 8.89 1.08 -73.17
CA ILE A 570 8.60 1.59 -74.51
C ILE A 570 7.71 0.55 -75.19
N ARG A 571 6.63 1.01 -75.82
CA ARG A 571 5.60 0.17 -76.44
C ARG A 571 5.23 0.76 -77.78
N TYR A 572 5.63 0.10 -78.86
CA TYR A 572 5.23 0.47 -80.20
C TYR A 572 3.74 0.17 -80.38
N VAL A 573 3.01 1.16 -80.91
CA VAL A 573 1.58 1.06 -81.22
C VAL A 573 1.41 0.72 -82.70
N ASP A 574 2.18 1.39 -83.55
CA ASP A 574 2.25 1.21 -85.00
C ASP A 574 3.62 1.70 -85.52
N GLU A 575 3.88 1.61 -86.83
CA GLU A 575 5.07 2.17 -87.44
C GLU A 575 5.17 3.68 -87.14
N GLY A 576 6.28 4.09 -86.51
CA GLY A 576 6.50 5.47 -86.10
C GLY A 576 5.63 5.97 -84.93
N LEU A 577 4.86 5.12 -84.23
CA LEU A 577 4.07 5.49 -83.04
C LEU A 577 4.43 4.65 -81.82
N ARG A 578 4.66 5.29 -80.66
CA ARG A 578 4.95 4.58 -79.41
C ARG A 578 4.42 5.27 -78.16
N HIS A 579 4.05 4.49 -77.15
CA HIS A 579 3.98 4.95 -75.78
C HIS A 579 5.33 4.79 -75.09
N ARG A 580 5.76 5.82 -74.35
CA ARG A 580 6.94 5.79 -73.48
C ARG A 580 6.52 6.09 -72.04
N PHE A 581 6.99 5.27 -71.12
CA PHE A 581 6.79 5.45 -69.69
C PHE A 581 7.55 6.69 -69.22
N LEU A 582 6.91 7.52 -68.39
CA LEU A 582 7.51 8.70 -67.76
C LEU A 582 7.88 8.44 -66.30
N GLY A 583 7.06 7.67 -65.59
CA GLY A 583 7.23 7.43 -64.16
C GLY A 583 5.96 6.94 -63.48
N TRP A 584 6.11 6.49 -62.25
CA TRP A 584 5.05 6.30 -61.28
C TRP A 584 4.88 7.62 -60.52
N ARG A 585 3.74 8.30 -60.72
CA ARG A 585 3.43 9.58 -60.10
C ARG A 585 3.64 9.51 -58.59
N ASP A 586 4.36 10.49 -58.05
CA ASP A 586 4.70 10.63 -56.62
C ASP A 586 5.47 9.46 -55.99
N VAL A 587 5.97 8.49 -56.80
CA VAL A 587 6.79 7.36 -56.33
C VAL A 587 8.19 7.33 -56.94
N GLY A 588 8.33 7.47 -58.27
CA GLY A 588 9.65 7.40 -58.92
C GLY A 588 9.58 7.31 -60.46
N LEU A 589 10.69 7.59 -61.13
CA LEU A 589 10.78 7.61 -62.60
C LEU A 589 11.08 6.23 -63.22
N ASP A 590 11.58 5.28 -62.42
CA ASP A 590 11.98 3.97 -62.93
C ASP A 590 10.79 3.09 -63.31
N SER A 591 10.90 2.41 -64.45
CA SER A 591 9.86 1.48 -64.95
C SER A 591 9.64 0.25 -64.05
N VAL A 592 10.56 0.00 -63.12
CA VAL A 592 10.43 -0.96 -62.02
C VAL A 592 10.81 -0.23 -60.73
N GLN A 593 9.87 -0.10 -59.80
CA GLN A 593 10.03 0.72 -58.60
C GLN A 593 9.51 -0.03 -57.37
N SER A 594 10.28 -0.07 -56.28
CA SER A 594 9.78 -0.56 -54.99
C SER A 594 8.91 0.52 -54.32
N TYR A 595 7.74 0.12 -53.82
CA TYR A 595 6.83 0.98 -53.08
C TYR A 595 6.46 0.33 -51.73
N ARG A 596 6.64 1.09 -50.65
CA ARG A 596 6.30 0.65 -49.30
C ARG A 596 4.89 1.07 -48.91
N VAL A 597 4.03 0.08 -48.69
CA VAL A 597 2.60 0.26 -48.37
C VAL A 597 2.41 0.86 -46.96
N LYS A 598 2.19 2.17 -46.86
CA LYS A 598 2.06 2.89 -45.56
C LYS A 598 0.62 3.27 -45.18
N HIS A 599 -0.24 3.43 -46.17
CA HIS A 599 -1.66 3.79 -46.10
C HIS A 599 -2.36 3.30 -47.39
N PRO A 600 -3.69 3.39 -47.53
CA PRO A 600 -4.34 3.23 -48.82
C PRO A 600 -3.84 4.32 -49.78
N ASP A 601 -3.65 3.98 -51.04
CA ASP A 601 -3.02 4.89 -52.01
C ASP A 601 -3.47 4.61 -53.46
N ASP A 602 -3.37 5.62 -54.31
CA ASP A 602 -3.85 5.62 -55.70
C ASP A 602 -2.67 5.93 -56.65
N ILE A 603 -1.87 4.90 -56.89
CA ILE A 603 -0.62 4.98 -57.64
C ILE A 603 -0.92 5.05 -59.13
N LYS A 604 -0.36 6.04 -59.83
CA LYS A 604 -0.60 6.24 -61.27
C LYS A 604 0.67 6.05 -62.10
N ALA A 605 0.62 5.16 -63.09
CA ALA A 605 1.61 5.08 -64.16
C ALA A 605 1.37 6.20 -65.19
N GLU A 606 2.41 6.98 -65.48
CA GLU A 606 2.35 8.06 -66.47
C GLU A 606 3.07 7.67 -67.76
N TRP A 607 2.41 7.98 -68.87
CA TRP A 607 2.82 7.61 -70.22
C TRP A 607 2.71 8.83 -71.12
N VAL A 608 3.73 9.08 -71.93
CA VAL A 608 3.65 9.96 -73.09
C VAL A 608 3.35 9.12 -74.33
N PHE A 609 2.64 9.70 -75.30
CA PHE A 609 2.46 9.13 -76.63
C PHE A 609 3.31 9.95 -77.60
N GLU A 610 4.18 9.30 -78.36
CA GLU A 610 5.19 9.93 -79.21
C GLU A 610 5.08 9.44 -80.65
N ALA A 611 5.34 10.34 -81.59
CA ALA A 611 5.48 10.02 -83.00
C ALA A 611 6.92 10.25 -83.47
N LEU A 612 7.36 9.41 -84.41
CA LEU A 612 8.66 9.53 -85.07
C LEU A 612 8.58 10.58 -86.18
N ILE A 613 9.32 11.66 -86.03
CA ILE A 613 9.52 12.65 -87.10
C ILE A 613 10.87 12.39 -87.75
N THR A 614 10.88 12.24 -89.07
CA THR A 614 12.11 12.07 -89.87
C THR A 614 12.34 13.32 -90.70
N VAL A 615 13.54 13.88 -90.65
CA VAL A 615 13.96 15.03 -91.44
C VAL A 615 14.97 14.54 -92.47
N GLN A 616 14.64 14.67 -93.76
CA GLN A 616 15.49 14.30 -94.87
C GLN A 616 16.05 15.54 -95.57
N LYS A 617 17.37 15.62 -95.66
CA LYS A 617 18.12 16.59 -96.48
C LYS A 617 19.02 15.79 -97.43
N PRO A 618 19.35 16.29 -98.64
CA PRO A 618 20.18 15.55 -99.61
C PRO A 618 21.54 15.07 -99.07
N PHE A 619 22.05 15.73 -98.03
CA PHE A 619 23.33 15.46 -97.37
C PHE A 619 23.20 14.91 -95.93
N LYS A 620 21.98 14.82 -95.36
CA LYS A 620 21.76 14.35 -93.99
C LYS A 620 20.30 13.95 -93.74
N THR A 621 20.09 12.74 -93.26
CA THR A 621 18.79 12.29 -92.71
C THR A 621 18.94 12.03 -91.21
N TYR A 622 17.95 12.44 -90.41
CA TYR A 622 17.85 12.09 -88.99
C TYR A 622 16.38 11.92 -88.58
N SER A 623 16.14 11.17 -87.51
CA SER A 623 14.78 10.96 -86.98
C SER A 623 14.76 11.10 -85.46
N GLU A 624 13.67 11.67 -84.93
CA GLU A 624 13.50 11.93 -83.50
C GLU A 624 12.07 11.63 -83.06
N TRP A 625 11.90 11.13 -81.83
CA TRP A 625 10.60 10.80 -81.25
C TRP A 625 10.09 11.99 -80.44
N ILE A 626 9.00 12.61 -80.88
CA ILE A 626 8.43 13.83 -80.29
C ILE A 626 7.03 13.52 -79.73
N PRO A 627 6.65 14.04 -78.54
CA PRO A 627 5.31 13.88 -77.99
C PRO A 627 4.20 14.39 -78.93
N LEU A 628 3.11 13.64 -79.00
CA LEU A 628 1.95 13.99 -79.83
C LEU A 628 1.28 15.27 -79.30
N GLY A 629 1.01 16.21 -80.20
CA GLY A 629 0.46 17.54 -79.89
C GLY A 629 1.52 18.63 -79.67
N GLU A 630 2.81 18.29 -79.56
CA GLU A 630 3.88 19.29 -79.51
C GLU A 630 4.18 19.91 -80.89
N LYS A 631 4.86 21.07 -80.87
CA LYS A 631 5.32 21.76 -82.08
C LYS A 631 6.83 21.60 -82.23
N LEU A 632 7.25 20.79 -83.19
CA LEU A 632 8.65 20.68 -83.56
C LEU A 632 9.03 21.87 -84.44
N THR A 633 10.17 22.52 -84.14
CA THR A 633 10.83 23.44 -85.07
C THR A 633 11.98 22.68 -85.75
N VAL A 634 12.02 22.68 -87.09
CA VAL A 634 13.15 22.17 -87.87
C VAL A 634 13.75 23.29 -88.70
N GLU A 635 15.07 23.24 -88.89
CA GLU A 635 15.83 24.29 -89.59
C GLU A 635 16.70 23.70 -90.70
N ALA A 636 16.69 24.37 -91.85
CA ALA A 636 17.52 24.11 -93.01
C ALA A 636 18.66 25.10 -93.07
N GLU A 637 19.84 24.64 -93.45
CA GLU A 637 21.01 25.47 -93.70
C GLU A 637 20.79 26.18 -95.05
N PRO A 638 20.74 27.53 -95.14
CA PRO A 638 20.36 28.22 -96.39
C PRO A 638 21.31 27.93 -97.56
N LEU A 639 22.57 27.65 -97.25
CA LEU A 639 23.60 27.25 -98.20
C LEU A 639 24.51 26.22 -97.51
N VAL A 640 24.80 25.13 -98.21
CA VAL A 640 25.72 24.08 -97.74
C VAL A 640 26.82 23.89 -98.77
N GLN A 641 28.04 24.26 -98.40
CA GLN A 641 29.24 23.91 -99.16
C GLN A 641 29.58 22.45 -98.85
N VAL A 642 29.57 21.58 -99.87
CA VAL A 642 29.83 20.13 -99.68
C VAL A 642 31.29 19.81 -99.95
N GLU A 643 31.82 20.34 -101.05
CA GLU A 643 33.21 20.18 -101.46
C GLU A 643 33.67 21.44 -102.21
N PRO A 644 34.97 21.67 -102.42
CA PRO A 644 35.46 22.81 -103.19
C PRO A 644 34.83 22.85 -104.59
N GLY A 645 34.13 23.95 -104.91
CA GLY A 645 33.47 24.12 -106.20
C GLY A 645 32.08 23.48 -106.33
N ARG A 646 31.51 22.83 -105.29
CA ARG A 646 30.12 22.31 -105.29
C ARG A 646 29.35 22.73 -104.04
N ARG A 647 28.14 23.26 -104.23
CA ARG A 647 27.25 23.69 -103.13
C ARG A 647 25.80 23.30 -103.36
N TYR A 648 25.07 23.14 -102.27
CA TYR A 648 23.61 23.12 -102.27
C TYR A 648 23.06 24.45 -101.77
N VAL A 649 22.05 24.98 -102.44
CA VAL A 649 21.29 26.18 -102.05
C VAL A 649 19.89 25.73 -101.65
N PHE A 650 19.44 26.08 -100.45
CA PHE A 650 18.11 25.69 -99.96
C PHE A 650 17.02 26.35 -100.82
N LEU A 651 15.97 25.58 -101.11
CA LEU A 651 14.81 26.07 -101.84
C LEU A 651 13.59 26.25 -100.93
N ARG A 652 13.16 25.16 -100.28
CA ARG A 652 11.89 25.05 -99.54
C ARG A 652 11.75 23.70 -98.82
N TRP A 653 10.71 23.52 -98.02
CA TRP A 653 10.36 22.26 -97.35
C TRP A 653 9.12 21.61 -97.98
N ASP A 654 9.20 20.40 -98.54
CA ASP A 654 8.04 19.66 -99.11
C ASP A 654 7.10 20.50 -99.99
N GLY A 655 7.66 21.32 -100.87
CA GLY A 655 6.89 22.25 -101.70
C GLY A 655 6.36 23.52 -101.02
N LEU A 656 6.47 23.63 -99.70
CA LEU A 656 6.01 24.72 -98.83
C LEU A 656 7.16 25.65 -98.41
N ASP A 657 6.88 26.95 -98.30
CA ASP A 657 7.70 28.05 -97.72
C ASP A 657 9.22 28.09 -98.04
N GLY A 658 9.70 29.23 -98.55
CA GLY A 658 11.13 29.51 -98.74
C GLY A 658 11.89 29.82 -97.44
N SER A 659 11.20 29.90 -96.30
CA SER A 659 11.83 29.99 -94.97
C SER A 659 12.69 28.76 -94.68
N THR A 660 13.93 28.99 -94.26
CA THR A 660 14.80 27.93 -93.73
C THR A 660 14.22 27.24 -92.49
N ARG A 661 13.38 27.95 -91.72
CA ARG A 661 12.76 27.46 -90.49
C ARG A 661 11.31 27.04 -90.75
N LEU A 662 10.98 25.79 -90.44
CA LEU A 662 9.65 25.22 -90.50
C LEU A 662 9.18 24.83 -89.07
N VAL A 663 7.91 25.10 -88.76
CA VAL A 663 7.27 24.69 -87.49
C VAL A 663 6.13 23.74 -87.79
N VAL A 664 6.19 22.51 -87.26
CA VAL A 664 5.26 21.42 -87.56
C VAL A 664 4.57 20.95 -86.28
N LEU A 665 3.24 20.82 -86.32
CA LEU A 665 2.48 20.13 -85.29
C LEU A 665 2.69 18.61 -85.44
N VAL A 666 3.11 17.96 -84.36
CA VAL A 666 3.30 16.50 -84.28
C VAL A 666 1.96 15.85 -83.96
N ASP A 667 1.11 15.69 -84.98
CA ASP A 667 -0.18 14.99 -84.90
C ASP A 667 -0.10 13.51 -85.31
N GLY A 668 1.08 13.06 -85.80
CA GLY A 668 1.37 11.70 -86.23
C GLY A 668 2.82 11.58 -86.75
N PRO A 669 3.24 10.41 -87.24
CA PRO A 669 4.56 10.23 -87.85
C PRO A 669 4.66 11.02 -89.14
N LYS A 670 5.76 11.75 -89.35
CA LYS A 670 5.96 12.57 -90.57
C LYS A 670 7.38 12.46 -91.08
N THR A 671 7.53 12.51 -92.40
CA THR A 671 8.79 12.76 -93.07
C THR A 671 8.75 14.20 -93.60
N LEU A 672 9.79 14.99 -93.29
CA LEU A 672 9.95 16.38 -93.70
C LEU A 672 11.17 16.47 -94.62
N ASN A 673 10.96 16.78 -95.91
CA ASN A 673 12.01 16.81 -96.92
C ASN A 673 12.42 18.26 -97.22
N ALA A 674 13.70 18.57 -97.07
CA ALA A 674 14.27 19.84 -97.50
C ALA A 674 14.72 19.75 -98.96
N GLU A 675 14.11 20.54 -99.83
CA GLU A 675 14.52 20.68 -101.23
C GLU A 675 15.73 21.63 -101.34
N TYR A 676 16.76 21.22 -102.09
CA TYR A 676 17.92 22.04 -102.40
C TYR A 676 18.24 21.98 -103.90
N ARG A 677 18.74 23.08 -104.45
CA ARG A 677 19.35 23.13 -105.79
C ARG A 677 20.85 22.92 -105.67
N GLU A 678 21.40 22.04 -106.52
CA GLU A 678 22.84 21.83 -106.62
C GLU A 678 23.46 22.79 -107.63
N GLU A 679 24.57 23.43 -107.27
CA GLU A 679 25.32 24.37 -108.10
C GLU A 679 26.82 24.03 -108.07
N VAL A 680 27.48 24.14 -109.22
CA VAL A 680 28.93 23.94 -109.37
C VAL A 680 29.60 25.19 -109.94
N LEU A 681 30.85 25.42 -109.53
CA LEU A 681 31.66 26.55 -109.97
C LEU A 681 32.33 26.21 -111.32
N VAL A 682 31.97 26.93 -112.37
CA VAL A 682 32.52 26.74 -113.72
C VAL A 682 33.17 28.01 -114.26
N GLU A 683 34.22 27.85 -115.05
CA GLU A 683 34.92 28.91 -115.78
C GLU A 683 34.77 28.65 -117.28
N LEU A 684 34.43 29.68 -118.07
CA LEU A 684 34.27 29.53 -119.52
C LEU A 684 35.56 29.84 -120.27
N ARG A 685 35.84 29.05 -121.32
CA ARG A 685 36.88 29.29 -122.31
C ARG A 685 36.29 29.10 -123.71
N PHE A 686 36.55 30.00 -124.64
CA PHE A 686 36.07 29.84 -126.02
C PHE A 686 37.21 29.46 -126.95
N VAL A 687 36.96 28.53 -127.87
CA VAL A 687 37.97 28.01 -128.80
C VAL A 687 37.49 28.11 -130.24
N SER A 688 38.37 28.58 -131.12
CA SER A 688 38.12 28.69 -132.56
C SER A 688 38.03 27.30 -133.21
N ALA A 689 37.58 27.26 -134.47
CA ALA A 689 37.62 26.02 -135.25
C ALA A 689 39.04 25.45 -135.44
N ASP A 690 40.06 26.31 -135.29
CA ASP A 690 41.49 25.99 -135.39
C ASP A 690 42.12 25.61 -134.02
N GLY A 691 41.35 25.69 -132.93
CA GLY A 691 41.80 25.41 -131.55
C GLY A 691 42.40 26.59 -130.79
N ASP A 692 42.56 27.75 -131.43
CA ASP A 692 43.06 28.98 -130.79
C ASP A 692 42.01 29.58 -129.83
N PRO A 693 42.41 30.15 -128.67
CA PRO A 693 41.49 30.79 -127.74
C PRO A 693 40.88 32.08 -128.32
N VAL A 694 39.61 32.34 -127.99
CA VAL A 694 38.81 33.44 -128.55
C VAL A 694 38.17 34.28 -127.45
N GLN A 695 38.54 35.57 -127.37
CA GLN A 695 37.92 36.48 -126.40
C GLN A 695 36.45 36.77 -126.77
N ALA A 696 35.52 36.09 -126.09
CA ALA A 696 34.08 36.21 -126.30
C ALA A 696 33.31 36.30 -124.97
N ILE A 697 32.01 36.62 -125.06
CA ILE A 697 31.09 36.68 -123.92
C ILE A 697 29.91 35.75 -124.19
N ALA A 698 29.68 34.79 -123.29
CA ALA A 698 28.51 33.91 -123.31
C ALA A 698 27.35 34.50 -122.54
N HIS A 699 26.14 34.37 -123.09
CA HIS A 699 24.90 34.60 -122.37
C HIS A 699 24.20 33.25 -122.11
N ILE A 700 24.19 32.78 -120.86
CA ILE A 700 23.57 31.52 -120.45
C ILE A 700 22.22 31.82 -119.82
N LEU A 701 21.14 31.20 -120.32
CA LEU A 701 19.84 31.21 -119.66
C LEU A 701 19.81 30.09 -118.61
N LEU A 702 19.68 30.47 -117.35
CA LEU A 702 19.59 29.57 -116.20
C LEU A 702 18.16 29.06 -116.00
N GLN A 703 18.01 27.97 -115.27
CA GLN A 703 16.71 27.31 -115.00
C GLN A 703 15.70 28.18 -114.24
N ASP A 704 16.14 29.21 -113.50
CA ASP A 704 15.27 30.19 -112.85
C ASP A 704 14.82 31.35 -113.78
N GLY A 705 15.20 31.29 -115.07
CA GLY A 705 14.86 32.28 -116.08
C GLY A 705 15.80 33.48 -116.14
N SER A 706 16.80 33.56 -115.24
CA SER A 706 17.82 34.61 -115.31
C SER A 706 18.84 34.36 -116.43
N VAL A 707 19.44 35.43 -116.96
CA VAL A 707 20.50 35.34 -117.98
C VAL A 707 21.84 35.73 -117.34
N ALA A 708 22.72 34.75 -117.14
CA ALA A 708 24.08 34.97 -116.71
C ALA A 708 24.94 35.41 -117.91
N GLN A 709 25.59 36.57 -117.79
CA GLN A 709 26.59 37.04 -118.75
C GLN A 709 27.98 36.69 -118.21
N LEU A 710 28.72 35.84 -118.94
CA LEU A 710 30.02 35.35 -118.53
C LEU A 710 31.04 35.62 -119.63
N SER A 711 32.06 36.42 -119.31
CA SER A 711 33.29 36.51 -120.09
C SER A 711 34.19 35.30 -119.82
N GLU A 712 35.30 35.22 -120.56
CA GLU A 712 36.40 34.34 -120.16
C GLU A 712 36.88 34.63 -118.72
N SER A 713 37.48 33.61 -118.11
CA SER A 713 38.22 33.64 -116.84
C SER A 713 37.51 34.25 -115.61
N THR A 714 36.17 34.30 -115.63
CA THR A 714 35.34 34.62 -114.46
C THR A 714 34.57 33.39 -113.99
N PRO A 715 34.99 32.72 -112.90
CA PRO A 715 34.28 31.57 -112.36
C PRO A 715 32.88 31.93 -111.84
N ALA A 716 31.86 31.17 -112.22
CA ALA A 716 30.47 31.39 -111.83
C ALA A 716 29.81 30.12 -111.30
N TRP A 717 28.93 30.28 -110.31
CA TRP A 717 28.10 29.20 -109.79
C TRP A 717 26.92 28.96 -110.71
N ILE A 718 26.90 27.82 -111.37
CA ILE A 718 25.87 27.45 -112.35
C ILE A 718 25.16 26.17 -111.86
N PRO A 719 23.81 26.10 -111.93
CA PRO A 719 23.09 24.91 -111.50
C PRO A 719 23.51 23.66 -112.28
N VAL A 720 23.59 22.53 -111.59
CA VAL A 720 23.89 21.24 -112.21
C VAL A 720 22.74 20.85 -113.16
N GLY A 721 23.10 20.45 -114.39
CA GLY A 721 22.18 20.07 -115.44
C GLY A 721 22.50 20.73 -116.79
N ARG A 722 21.54 20.68 -117.71
CA ARG A 722 21.64 21.39 -118.99
C ARG A 722 21.22 22.84 -118.82
N GLN A 723 22.03 23.76 -119.33
CA GLN A 723 21.76 25.20 -119.39
C GLN A 723 21.71 25.63 -120.85
N LYS A 724 20.85 26.59 -121.20
CA LYS A 724 20.66 27.00 -122.59
C LYS A 724 21.63 28.12 -122.95
N LEU A 725 22.48 27.91 -123.96
CA LEU A 725 23.41 28.93 -124.45
C LEU A 725 22.68 29.85 -125.43
N SER A 726 22.34 31.06 -124.97
CA SER A 726 21.51 31.98 -125.76
C SER A 726 22.29 32.67 -126.87
N ALA A 727 23.51 33.15 -126.61
CA ALA A 727 24.44 33.74 -127.58
C ALA A 727 25.89 33.64 -127.09
N VAL A 728 26.86 33.73 -128.02
CA VAL A 728 28.29 33.91 -127.73
C VAL A 728 28.85 35.02 -128.63
N TYR A 729 29.15 36.18 -128.07
CA TYR A 729 29.55 37.36 -128.85
C TYR A 729 31.06 37.49 -129.01
N PHE A 730 31.52 37.57 -130.26
CA PHE A 730 32.87 37.97 -130.66
C PHE A 730 32.75 39.19 -131.60
N ARG A 731 33.39 40.31 -131.26
CA ARG A 731 33.37 41.58 -132.04
C ARG A 731 31.95 41.95 -132.50
N ASP A 732 31.01 41.97 -131.55
CA ASP A 732 29.57 42.26 -131.71
C ASP A 732 28.76 41.27 -132.58
N VAL A 733 29.35 40.18 -133.04
CA VAL A 733 28.68 39.11 -133.80
C VAL A 733 28.48 37.88 -132.91
N ASP A 734 27.28 37.31 -132.95
CA ASP A 734 27.04 35.98 -132.37
C ASP A 734 27.75 34.92 -133.23
N VAL A 735 28.74 34.27 -132.63
CA VAL A 735 29.61 33.23 -133.21
C VAL A 735 29.40 31.87 -132.52
N LYS A 736 28.31 31.72 -131.76
CA LYS A 736 27.97 30.49 -131.06
C LYS A 736 27.85 29.28 -131.99
N ASP A 737 28.53 28.19 -131.66
CA ASP A 737 28.43 26.91 -132.39
C ASP A 737 27.48 25.89 -131.70
N VAL A 738 27.36 25.92 -130.37
CA VAL A 738 26.53 25.00 -129.57
C VAL A 738 25.31 25.67 -128.93
N GLY A 739 24.16 25.00 -128.89
CA GLY A 739 22.92 25.55 -128.34
C GLY A 739 22.72 25.38 -126.82
N GLU A 740 23.44 24.44 -126.20
CA GLU A 740 23.30 24.05 -124.80
C GLU A 740 24.67 23.78 -124.16
N LEU A 741 24.74 23.93 -122.84
CA LEU A 741 25.90 23.61 -122.00
C LEU A 741 25.50 22.54 -120.98
N SER A 742 26.33 21.49 -120.85
CA SER A 742 26.11 20.43 -119.86
C SER A 742 27.00 20.66 -118.64
N VAL A 743 26.43 21.18 -117.57
CA VAL A 743 27.15 21.55 -116.34
C VAL A 743 26.95 20.43 -115.31
N ILE A 744 27.99 19.65 -115.04
CA ILE A 744 27.92 18.45 -114.16
C ILE A 744 28.98 18.49 -113.05
N THR A 745 30.20 18.91 -113.41
CA THR A 745 31.35 18.99 -112.50
C THR A 745 31.89 20.42 -112.47
N PRO A 746 32.49 20.85 -111.34
CA PRO A 746 33.23 22.10 -111.29
C PRO A 746 34.43 22.07 -112.25
N GLY A 747 34.84 23.22 -112.78
CA GLY A 747 36.03 23.34 -113.64
C GLY A 747 35.83 24.17 -114.91
N ILE A 748 36.74 24.00 -115.87
CA ILE A 748 36.74 24.75 -117.13
C ILE A 748 35.80 24.09 -118.13
N LEU A 749 34.90 24.87 -118.72
CA LEU A 749 34.00 24.46 -119.78
C LEU A 749 34.43 25.13 -121.09
N GLU A 750 34.97 24.32 -122.01
CA GLU A 750 35.41 24.78 -123.32
C GLU A 750 34.23 24.83 -124.31
N ILE A 751 34.06 25.97 -124.97
CA ILE A 751 32.93 26.26 -125.87
C ILE A 751 33.49 26.56 -127.27
N PRO A 752 33.21 25.72 -128.29
CA PRO A 752 33.61 26.01 -129.66
C PRO A 752 32.83 27.21 -130.22
N VAL A 753 33.50 28.04 -131.02
CA VAL A 753 32.93 29.22 -131.67
C VAL A 753 33.33 29.32 -133.14
N GLN A 754 32.43 29.89 -133.95
CA GLN A 754 32.54 30.07 -135.40
C GLN A 754 33.44 31.25 -135.78
N VAL A 755 34.62 31.31 -135.15
CA VAL A 755 35.76 32.16 -135.49
C VAL A 755 36.86 31.25 -136.04
N ARG A 756 37.57 31.71 -137.08
CA ARG A 756 38.65 30.95 -137.73
C ARG A 756 39.68 31.86 -138.39
N LYS A 757 40.78 31.26 -138.83
CA LYS A 757 41.79 31.91 -139.67
C LYS A 757 41.33 32.01 -141.13
N LEU A 758 41.59 33.14 -141.78
CA LEU A 758 41.23 33.38 -143.18
C LEU A 758 42.40 33.94 -143.98
N THR A 759 42.69 33.31 -145.13
CA THR A 759 43.66 33.78 -146.11
C THR A 759 42.92 34.39 -147.31
N VAL A 760 43.26 35.60 -147.73
CA VAL A 760 42.70 36.22 -148.94
C VAL A 760 43.81 36.44 -149.96
N ARG A 761 43.57 36.08 -151.23
CA ARG A 761 44.49 36.32 -152.36
C ARG A 761 43.74 37.03 -153.50
N VAL A 762 44.32 38.11 -154.04
CA VAL A 762 43.69 38.95 -155.07
C VAL A 762 44.62 39.24 -156.24
N SER A 763 44.15 38.98 -157.47
CA SER A 763 44.85 39.27 -158.73
C SER A 763 43.90 39.89 -159.78
N ASP A 764 44.43 40.45 -160.87
CA ASP A 764 43.62 40.86 -162.02
C ASP A 764 43.38 39.75 -163.06
N LEU A 765 42.63 40.07 -164.11
CA LEU A 765 42.32 39.17 -165.24
C LEU A 765 43.54 38.67 -166.02
N LEU A 766 44.71 39.31 -165.90
CA LEU A 766 45.97 38.83 -166.49
C LEU A 766 46.84 38.07 -165.46
N GLY A 767 46.33 37.86 -164.25
CA GLY A 767 47.04 37.21 -163.14
C GLY A 767 48.01 38.13 -162.40
N ILE A 768 47.97 39.45 -162.62
CA ILE A 768 48.86 40.39 -161.93
C ILE A 768 48.32 40.60 -160.48
N PRO A 769 49.14 40.39 -159.45
CA PRO A 769 48.68 40.51 -158.06
C PRO A 769 48.42 41.95 -157.64
N PHE A 770 47.44 42.16 -156.74
CA PHE A 770 47.15 43.45 -156.11
C PHE A 770 48.13 43.78 -154.95
N ALA A 771 49.42 43.58 -155.18
CA ALA A 771 50.47 43.80 -154.19
C ALA A 771 50.45 45.23 -153.61
N GLY A 772 50.62 45.36 -152.29
CA GLY A 772 50.59 46.63 -151.57
C GLY A 772 49.21 47.29 -151.45
N SER A 773 48.14 46.58 -151.82
CA SER A 773 46.76 47.08 -151.66
C SER A 773 46.19 46.69 -150.29
N ARG A 774 45.36 47.54 -149.68
CA ARG A 774 44.77 47.27 -148.36
C ARG A 774 43.40 46.62 -148.48
N ILE A 775 43.18 45.53 -147.76
CA ILE A 775 41.91 44.83 -147.67
C ILE A 775 41.29 45.00 -146.28
N LEU A 776 40.03 45.41 -146.23
CA LEU A 776 39.20 45.47 -145.03
C LEU A 776 38.17 44.35 -145.10
N LEU A 777 37.96 43.65 -143.99
CA LEU A 777 36.90 42.64 -143.84
C LEU A 777 35.82 43.17 -142.90
N GLU A 778 34.58 43.21 -143.37
CA GLU A 778 33.42 43.72 -142.66
C GLU A 778 32.42 42.59 -142.37
N ASN A 779 31.95 42.52 -141.12
CA ASN A 779 30.98 41.52 -140.67
C ASN A 779 29.51 41.98 -140.65
N GLY A 780 29.24 43.06 -141.38
CA GLY A 780 27.94 43.73 -141.43
C GLY A 780 27.63 44.63 -140.22
N LYS A 781 28.47 44.62 -139.17
CA LYS A 781 28.38 45.57 -138.04
C LYS A 781 29.62 46.44 -137.90
N THR A 782 30.80 45.83 -138.01
CA THR A 782 32.10 46.47 -137.80
C THR A 782 33.11 46.01 -138.86
N VAL A 783 34.16 46.80 -139.05
CA VAL A 783 35.39 46.32 -139.69
C VAL A 783 36.05 45.35 -138.72
N GLU A 784 36.00 44.06 -139.04
CA GLU A 784 36.45 43.00 -138.15
C GLU A 784 37.96 42.74 -138.28
N ALA A 785 38.52 42.98 -139.46
CA ALA A 785 39.96 42.91 -139.72
C ALA A 785 40.38 43.87 -140.83
N VAL A 786 41.64 44.32 -140.77
CA VAL A 786 42.31 45.08 -141.84
C VAL A 786 43.66 44.43 -142.08
N ALA A 787 44.01 44.19 -143.35
CA ALA A 787 45.29 43.64 -143.75
C ALA A 787 45.82 44.32 -145.02
N GLU A 788 47.09 44.12 -145.33
CA GLU A 788 47.74 44.62 -146.53
C GLU A 788 48.21 43.43 -147.36
N LEU A 789 47.93 43.43 -148.67
CA LEU A 789 48.27 42.33 -149.57
C LEU A 789 49.77 42.34 -149.86
N ASP A 790 50.42 41.19 -149.68
CA ASP A 790 51.84 40.98 -149.95
C ASP A 790 52.19 41.04 -151.45
N ALA A 791 53.47 40.80 -151.79
CA ALA A 791 53.95 40.81 -153.17
C ALA A 791 53.27 39.78 -154.11
N SER A 792 52.60 38.76 -153.55
CA SER A 792 51.79 37.77 -154.28
C SER A 792 50.29 38.12 -154.33
N GLY A 793 49.91 39.28 -153.77
CA GLY A 793 48.54 39.71 -153.64
C GLY A 793 47.79 39.03 -152.49
N GLN A 794 48.49 38.53 -151.47
CA GLN A 794 47.90 37.70 -150.40
C GLN A 794 47.98 38.34 -149.01
N ALA A 795 46.98 38.09 -148.17
CA ALA A 795 46.96 38.46 -146.75
C ALA A 795 46.40 37.32 -145.89
N VAL A 796 46.83 37.22 -144.63
CA VAL A 796 46.34 36.23 -143.65
C VAL A 796 45.79 36.94 -142.42
N ILE A 797 44.51 36.74 -142.14
CA ILE A 797 43.79 37.25 -140.98
C ILE A 797 43.71 36.10 -139.95
N PRO A 798 44.25 36.25 -138.73
CA PRO A 798 44.37 35.15 -137.77
C PRO A 798 43.03 34.73 -137.14
N GLN A 799 42.15 35.70 -136.87
CA GLN A 799 40.82 35.44 -136.30
C GLN A 799 39.80 36.33 -136.96
N VAL A 800 38.82 35.70 -137.59
CA VAL A 800 37.66 36.32 -138.20
C VAL A 800 36.41 35.45 -138.03
N SER A 801 35.26 36.06 -137.79
CA SER A 801 33.97 35.40 -137.73
C SER A 801 33.54 34.92 -139.11
N PHE A 802 32.70 33.89 -139.13
CA PHE A 802 32.06 33.42 -140.36
C PHE A 802 31.26 34.52 -141.11
N LYS A 803 30.89 35.62 -140.44
CA LYS A 803 30.09 36.71 -141.03
C LYS A 803 30.89 37.81 -141.70
N ALA A 804 32.23 37.80 -141.64
CA ALA A 804 33.09 38.81 -142.28
C ALA A 804 33.18 38.67 -143.81
N SER A 805 32.02 38.58 -144.46
CA SER A 805 31.87 38.21 -145.86
C SER A 805 32.02 39.38 -146.83
N LYS A 806 31.88 40.63 -146.40
CA LYS A 806 32.17 41.78 -147.25
C LYS A 806 33.66 42.13 -147.16
N ALA A 807 34.32 42.22 -148.31
CA ALA A 807 35.69 42.66 -148.42
C ALA A 807 35.78 43.94 -149.29
N VAL A 808 36.55 44.91 -148.82
CA VAL A 808 36.84 46.16 -149.54
C VAL A 808 38.34 46.26 -149.75
N LEU A 809 38.76 46.33 -151.01
CA LEU A 809 40.17 46.46 -151.41
C LEU A 809 40.43 47.88 -151.93
N HIS A 810 41.28 48.63 -151.23
CA HIS A 810 41.78 49.92 -151.67
C HIS A 810 43.15 49.78 -152.33
N THR A 811 43.23 50.27 -153.56
CA THR A 811 44.48 50.43 -154.34
C THR A 811 44.78 51.92 -154.50
N GLN A 812 45.91 52.29 -155.11
CA GLN A 812 46.25 53.70 -155.36
C GLN A 812 45.32 54.42 -156.36
N VAL A 813 44.52 53.69 -157.16
CA VAL A 813 43.71 54.26 -158.26
C VAL A 813 42.25 53.81 -158.21
N PHE A 814 42.01 52.57 -157.79
CA PHE A 814 40.70 51.93 -157.73
C PHE A 814 40.37 51.45 -156.31
N THR A 815 39.09 51.45 -155.97
CA THR A 815 38.55 50.66 -154.85
C THR A 815 37.65 49.58 -155.41
N TYR A 816 37.82 48.36 -154.93
CA TYR A 816 37.01 47.20 -155.32
C TYR A 816 36.27 46.65 -154.10
N GLU A 817 34.95 46.52 -154.22
CA GLU A 817 34.16 45.77 -153.24
C GLU A 817 33.83 44.39 -153.81
N PHE A 818 33.99 43.35 -152.99
CA PHE A 818 33.63 41.97 -153.35
C PHE A 818 33.18 41.20 -152.12
N GLN A 819 32.51 40.07 -152.35
CA GLN A 819 32.16 39.13 -151.30
C GLN A 819 33.23 38.03 -151.20
N ILE A 820 33.49 37.58 -149.99
CA ILE A 820 34.29 36.41 -149.66
C ILE A 820 33.49 35.51 -148.72
N SER A 821 33.87 34.24 -148.65
CA SER A 821 33.32 33.27 -147.69
C SER A 821 34.39 32.97 -146.64
N PRO A 822 34.37 33.59 -145.44
CA PRO A 822 35.36 33.34 -144.40
C PRO A 822 35.41 31.86 -144.00
N GLU A 823 34.26 31.19 -144.06
CA GLU A 823 34.08 29.77 -143.75
C GLU A 823 34.98 28.81 -144.55
N THR A 824 35.47 29.18 -145.73
CA THR A 824 36.41 28.33 -146.50
C THR A 824 37.85 28.42 -146.02
N GLY A 825 38.20 29.38 -145.15
CA GLY A 825 39.58 29.65 -144.71
C GLY A 825 40.51 30.21 -145.79
N LEU A 826 40.08 30.18 -147.05
CA LEU A 826 40.79 30.72 -148.22
C LEU A 826 39.81 31.38 -149.19
N ALA A 827 40.00 32.66 -149.47
CA ALA A 827 39.27 33.41 -150.48
C ALA A 827 40.23 33.83 -151.61
N VAL A 828 39.98 33.35 -152.83
CA VAL A 828 40.73 33.73 -154.04
C VAL A 828 39.83 34.59 -154.92
N VAL A 829 40.29 35.79 -155.27
CA VAL A 829 39.48 36.83 -155.91
C VAL A 829 40.20 37.36 -157.15
N VAL A 830 39.48 37.44 -158.26
CA VAL A 830 39.98 38.00 -159.53
C VAL A 830 39.19 39.26 -159.86
N LEU A 831 39.90 40.37 -160.09
CA LEU A 831 39.31 41.69 -160.34
C LEU A 831 39.64 42.19 -161.76
N PRO A 832 38.92 43.19 -162.30
CA PRO A 832 39.04 43.57 -163.72
C PRO A 832 40.44 44.06 -164.15
N ALA A 833 41.11 44.90 -163.36
CA ALA A 833 42.41 45.48 -163.70
C ALA A 833 43.21 45.94 -162.47
N THR A 834 44.52 45.69 -162.45
CA THR A 834 45.45 46.45 -161.62
C THR A 834 45.71 47.84 -162.22
N PRO A 835 46.26 48.80 -161.44
CA PRO A 835 46.80 50.04 -162.01
C PRO A 835 47.84 49.82 -163.13
N PHE A 836 48.56 48.69 -163.09
CA PHE A 836 49.54 48.29 -164.11
C PHE A 836 48.89 47.89 -165.44
N THR A 837 47.80 47.12 -165.44
CA THR A 837 47.05 46.77 -166.67
C THR A 837 46.42 48.00 -167.32
N ALA A 838 45.87 48.92 -166.52
CA ALA A 838 45.29 50.17 -167.02
C ALA A 838 46.32 51.06 -167.75
N LEU A 839 47.55 51.17 -167.20
CA LEU A 839 48.63 51.95 -167.83
C LEU A 839 49.06 51.35 -169.19
N SER A 840 49.04 50.02 -169.28
CA SER A 840 49.52 49.27 -170.45
C SER A 840 48.61 49.40 -171.67
N LEU A 841 47.29 49.48 -171.46
CA LEU A 841 46.30 49.66 -172.54
C LEU A 841 46.36 51.04 -173.19
N ALA A 842 46.74 52.09 -172.44
CA ALA A 842 46.80 53.46 -172.95
C ALA A 842 47.90 53.66 -174.02
N VAL A 843 49.02 52.93 -173.92
CA VAL A 843 50.17 53.07 -174.83
C VAL A 843 49.86 52.54 -176.23
N ILE A 844 49.04 51.49 -176.35
CA ILE A 844 48.72 50.84 -177.62
C ILE A 844 47.86 51.74 -178.54
N ALA A 845 46.97 52.55 -177.96
CA ALA A 845 46.06 53.43 -178.70
C ALA A 845 46.77 54.55 -179.47
N VAL A 846 47.91 55.05 -178.95
CA VAL A 846 48.65 56.19 -179.53
C VAL A 846 49.38 55.80 -180.83
N ALA A 847 49.83 54.54 -180.95
CA ALA A 847 50.59 54.07 -182.10
C ALA A 847 49.78 54.00 -183.41
N ALA A 848 48.45 53.83 -183.33
CA ALA A 848 47.59 53.60 -184.49
C ALA A 848 47.30 54.88 -185.32
N VAL A 849 47.41 56.07 -184.72
CA VAL A 849 46.96 57.34 -185.34
C VAL A 849 47.99 57.93 -186.32
N VAL A 850 49.27 57.58 -186.18
CA VAL A 850 50.39 58.23 -186.91
C VAL A 850 50.51 57.77 -188.38
N LEU A 851 49.91 56.63 -188.76
CA LEU A 851 50.14 55.96 -190.05
C LEU A 851 49.29 56.45 -191.25
N LEU A 852 48.41 57.45 -191.09
CA LEU A 852 47.27 57.64 -192.02
C LEU A 852 47.25 58.91 -192.93
N ILE A 853 48.21 59.84 -192.89
CA ILE A 853 47.90 61.25 -193.23
C ILE A 853 48.36 61.86 -194.59
N LYS A 854 49.47 61.48 -195.26
CA LYS A 854 49.96 62.23 -196.45
C LYS A 854 50.63 61.43 -197.58
N HIS A 855 50.05 61.52 -198.79
CA HIS A 855 50.64 61.16 -200.11
C HIS A 855 49.79 61.83 -201.23
N LYS A 856 50.34 62.77 -202.05
CA LYS A 856 49.90 63.22 -203.41
C LYS A 856 50.50 64.57 -203.86
N GLY A 857 50.68 64.75 -205.18
CA GLY A 857 50.87 66.02 -205.92
C GLY A 857 50.22 65.90 -207.33
N PRO A 858 50.08 66.98 -208.13
CA PRO A 858 50.71 67.01 -209.48
C PRO A 858 51.03 68.45 -210.05
N ALA A 859 51.49 68.55 -211.30
CA ALA A 859 52.18 69.71 -211.91
C ALA A 859 51.45 70.44 -213.06
N PHE A 860 51.94 71.63 -213.47
CA PHE A 860 51.72 72.24 -214.80
C PHE A 860 52.84 73.25 -215.24
N ARG A 861 53.01 73.43 -216.55
CA ARG A 861 53.80 74.48 -217.28
C ARG A 861 52.90 75.70 -217.62
N TYR A 862 53.34 76.87 -218.11
CA TYR A 862 54.51 77.77 -217.91
C TYR A 862 54.29 79.02 -218.82
N THR A 863 54.22 80.25 -218.28
CA THR A 863 54.38 81.59 -218.94
C THR A 863 53.86 82.68 -217.96
N ALA A 864 54.41 83.89 -217.86
CA ALA A 864 55.65 84.45 -218.40
C ALA A 864 56.24 85.44 -217.39
N GLY A 865 57.58 85.54 -217.34
CA GLY A 865 58.35 86.25 -216.33
C GLY A 865 59.52 85.39 -215.88
#